data_AF-A0A543PWV5-F1
#
_entry.id   AF-A0A543PWV5-F1
#
_cell.length_a   1.000
_cell.length_b   1.000
_cell.length_c   1.000
_cell.angle_alpha   90.00
_cell.angle_beta   90.00
_cell.angle_gamma   90.00
#
_symmetry.space_group_name_H-M   'P 1'
#
loop_
_entity.id
_entity.type
_entity.pdbx_description
1 polymer ?
#
loop_
_entity_poly.entity_id
_entity_poly.type
_entity_poly.pdbx_seq_one_letter_code
_entity_poly.pdbx_strand_id
1 'polypeptide(L)'
;METMALGTAFVDEGVPHVAFWNGRVLTAEDLREEQAANQLAHNRLGRAIGAGVLSGLTVRRASDTEVTVGAGLAVDRWGQVVELPVDVKLSLVVPATPTEGDGGFSVCEPISSSPTGTGVYLLVIRGASDSRSSVSGVPALGSGIASACGPRYTVDGVSFRLVGIDPIPLATASGHDAADLAVLGGLATAGPQATARNILAHLFLDTRAWARRLADPFGADQNAVDPGTLAALSSGPLTPCDVPIAVLTWAAGIDLVDLWSVRRAPLVHGELTAVQGLASTVRSALGRAAYCQFQDQLAQIATELTPAQRTAFRLLDRFRYLPPAGLVPIARAGRTGFDATKVLAGLTARGPAPLDPARVGAVLDDAVHHLSVDAVAGDVLNVYTVTDPADLAAGQLLFTTGWMELLVVAALAIDSVRPGGPLVLGQDIEIRGRNFDFSSGSCRITFTAPGQNPINANPANGSSDTSLLVKVPTALVVDPDGTEVTLRVVADTGADDVPVMVGHVDQPVSGALHVSWLDTDSKVVDKGDPLLLRYAVRSVLDAPAEVAFEVVGNPVVVGAATIEDEAGNPVDGPVVMQPDQEIRLAVRFGAVPSDPSIGGQGFLVSLAASAGSIYDDDIRAIQFRAPITPNADEIRIETVGLDLNPGTQGTRRGSTIEVSKGGVVTVQTTVRFASPLGPLSVRVNPVSAVARWQAALSSPLNGRVDGDATEATVRVSFLLNQGPGNVETAAFSVDVARDASTRTSRIFLLTPL
;
A
#
# COMPACT_ATOMS: atom_id res chain seq x y z
N MET A 1 -2.70 -27.90 11.72
CA MET A 1 -1.29 -27.80 11.30
C MET A 1 -0.67 -29.15 11.59
N GLU A 2 -0.22 -29.84 10.54
CA GLU A 2 0.32 -31.19 10.64
C GLU A 2 1.85 -31.10 10.70
N THR A 3 2.46 -31.77 11.67
CA THR A 3 3.92 -31.71 11.88
C THR A 3 4.57 -32.78 11.02
N MET A 4 5.34 -32.35 10.02
CA MET A 4 6.04 -33.25 9.11
C MET A 4 7.56 -33.19 9.34
N ALA A 5 8.24 -34.33 9.26
CA ALA A 5 9.70 -34.39 9.35
C ALA A 5 10.35 -33.86 8.06
N LEU A 6 11.51 -33.22 8.17
CA LEU A 6 12.29 -32.80 7.01
C LEU A 6 12.69 -34.04 6.18
N GLY A 7 12.39 -34.02 4.88
CA GLY A 7 12.71 -35.13 3.96
C GLY A 7 11.61 -36.19 3.81
N THR A 8 10.51 -36.11 4.55
CA THR A 8 9.31 -36.91 4.25
C THR A 8 8.42 -36.17 3.25
N ALA A 9 7.84 -36.91 2.30
CA ALA A 9 6.94 -36.34 1.30
C ALA A 9 5.56 -36.06 1.91
N PHE A 10 5.01 -34.88 1.66
CA PHE A 10 3.61 -34.55 1.93
C PHE A 10 2.76 -34.95 0.73
N VAL A 11 1.88 -35.94 0.87
CA VAL A 11 1.10 -36.50 -0.24
C VAL A 11 -0.41 -36.38 -0.07
N ASP A 12 -0.90 -35.94 1.10
CA ASP A 12 -2.33 -35.94 1.44
C ASP A 12 -3.18 -34.98 0.58
N GLU A 13 -2.54 -33.96 -0.02
CA GLU A 13 -3.15 -33.06 -1.01
C GLU A 13 -2.51 -33.19 -2.41
N GLY A 14 -1.81 -34.28 -2.67
CA GLY A 14 -1.25 -34.61 -3.97
C GLY A 14 -2.33 -34.87 -5.04
N VAL A 15 -1.97 -34.78 -6.32
CA VAL A 15 -2.83 -35.31 -7.39
C VAL A 15 -2.61 -36.82 -7.44
N PRO A 16 -3.63 -37.66 -7.14
CA PRO A 16 -3.48 -39.10 -7.25
C PRO A 16 -3.41 -39.50 -8.73
N HIS A 17 -2.39 -40.25 -9.11
CA HIS A 17 -2.27 -40.85 -10.45
C HIS A 17 -2.44 -42.37 -10.35
N VAL A 18 -3.04 -42.97 -11.38
CA VAL A 18 -3.21 -44.42 -11.41
C VAL A 18 -1.88 -45.08 -11.74
N ALA A 19 -1.36 -45.91 -10.83
CA ALA A 19 -0.17 -46.70 -11.07
C ALA A 19 -0.48 -47.88 -12.01
N PHE A 20 0.03 -47.80 -13.26
CA PHE A 20 -0.02 -48.89 -14.23
C PHE A 20 1.18 -49.83 -14.04
N TRP A 21 0.90 -51.13 -13.88
CA TRP A 21 1.92 -52.18 -13.77
C TRP A 21 1.44 -53.50 -14.39
N ASN A 22 2.39 -54.34 -14.78
CA ASN A 22 2.11 -55.59 -15.51
C ASN A 22 1.35 -56.60 -14.64
N GLY A 23 0.08 -56.85 -14.96
CA GLY A 23 -0.78 -57.81 -14.25
C GLY A 23 -2.04 -57.20 -13.66
N ARG A 24 -2.17 -55.87 -13.61
CA ARG A 24 -3.42 -55.18 -13.27
C ARG A 24 -4.32 -55.06 -14.51
N VAL A 25 -5.61 -55.35 -14.35
CA VAL A 25 -6.62 -55.13 -15.40
C VAL A 25 -6.92 -53.64 -15.49
N LEU A 26 -6.82 -53.06 -16.69
CA LEU A 26 -7.19 -51.66 -16.94
C LEU A 26 -8.72 -51.54 -16.95
N THR A 27 -9.27 -50.80 -15.99
CA THR A 27 -10.72 -50.56 -15.90
C THR A 27 -11.11 -49.19 -16.46
N ALA A 28 -12.39 -49.03 -16.77
CA ALA A 28 -12.92 -47.71 -17.14
C ALA A 28 -12.84 -46.72 -15.96
N GLU A 29 -12.87 -47.20 -14.72
CA GLU A 29 -12.70 -46.39 -13.52
C GLU A 29 -11.27 -45.86 -13.41
N ASP A 30 -10.26 -46.72 -13.61
CA ASP A 30 -8.84 -46.30 -13.67
C ASP A 30 -8.59 -45.20 -14.70
N LEU A 31 -9.17 -45.34 -15.90
CA LEU A 31 -9.04 -44.31 -16.95
C LEU A 31 -9.74 -43.01 -16.60
N ARG A 32 -10.89 -43.06 -15.90
CA ARG A 32 -11.59 -41.85 -15.42
C ARG A 32 -10.82 -41.16 -14.31
N GLU A 33 -10.27 -41.92 -13.37
CA GLU A 33 -9.41 -41.39 -12.31
C GLU A 33 -8.17 -40.72 -12.89
N GLU A 34 -7.51 -41.34 -13.86
CA GLU A 34 -6.35 -40.75 -14.53
C GLU A 34 -6.73 -39.49 -15.35
N GLN A 35 -7.90 -39.48 -16.00
CA GLN A 35 -8.40 -38.27 -16.68
C GLN A 35 -8.69 -37.14 -15.69
N ALA A 36 -9.32 -37.44 -14.54
CA ALA A 36 -9.57 -36.47 -13.48
C ALA A 36 -8.26 -35.93 -12.87
N ALA A 37 -7.26 -36.79 -12.69
CA ALA A 37 -5.92 -36.42 -12.25
C ALA A 37 -5.25 -35.42 -13.22
N ASN A 38 -5.29 -35.72 -14.52
CA ASN A 38 -4.76 -34.84 -15.56
C ASN A 38 -5.53 -33.50 -15.62
N GLN A 39 -6.86 -33.53 -15.49
CA GLN A 39 -7.66 -32.30 -15.42
C GLN A 39 -7.30 -31.46 -14.19
N LEU A 40 -7.11 -32.07 -13.02
CA LEU A 40 -6.68 -31.37 -11.81
C LEU A 40 -5.26 -30.78 -11.97
N ALA A 41 -4.35 -31.48 -12.63
CA ALA A 41 -3.01 -30.97 -12.94
C ALA A 41 -3.05 -29.75 -13.88
N HIS A 42 -3.88 -29.79 -14.94
CA HIS A 42 -4.09 -28.64 -15.82
C HIS A 42 -4.75 -27.47 -15.09
N ASN A 43 -5.74 -27.74 -14.24
CA ASN A 43 -6.37 -26.72 -13.41
C ASN A 43 -5.34 -26.06 -12.46
N ARG A 44 -4.41 -26.83 -11.87
CA ARG A 44 -3.31 -26.27 -11.07
C ARG A 44 -2.43 -25.33 -11.91
N LEU A 45 -2.11 -25.70 -13.15
CA LEU A 45 -1.37 -24.83 -14.07
C LEU A 45 -2.17 -23.56 -14.41
N GLY A 46 -3.48 -23.68 -14.69
CA GLY A 46 -4.33 -22.53 -14.96
C GLY A 46 -4.42 -21.58 -13.76
N ARG A 47 -4.52 -22.11 -12.53
CA ARG A 47 -4.45 -21.27 -11.30
C ARG A 47 -3.11 -20.55 -11.15
N ALA A 48 -2.01 -21.18 -11.59
CA ALA A 48 -0.70 -20.55 -11.62
C ALA A 48 -0.56 -19.46 -12.71
N ILE A 49 -1.45 -19.43 -13.71
CA ILE A 49 -1.56 -18.33 -14.68
C ILE A 49 -2.46 -17.21 -14.12
N GLY A 50 -3.52 -17.59 -13.40
CA GLY A 50 -4.51 -16.70 -12.81
C GLY A 50 -5.83 -16.66 -13.58
N ALA A 51 -6.88 -16.15 -12.95
CA ALA A 51 -8.19 -16.03 -13.57
C ALA A 51 -8.30 -14.75 -14.41
N GLY A 52 -8.93 -14.83 -15.57
CA GLY A 52 -9.15 -13.68 -16.47
C GLY A 52 -9.26 -14.06 -17.94
N VAL A 53 -9.35 -13.05 -18.80
CA VAL A 53 -9.44 -13.18 -20.25
C VAL A 53 -8.05 -13.04 -20.86
N LEU A 54 -7.56 -14.09 -21.53
CA LEU A 54 -6.28 -14.08 -22.22
C LEU A 54 -6.35 -13.32 -23.55
N SER A 55 -7.33 -13.65 -24.38
CA SER A 55 -7.47 -13.10 -25.72
C SER A 55 -8.91 -13.16 -26.20
N GLY A 56 -9.27 -12.32 -27.18
CA GLY A 56 -10.60 -12.42 -27.81
C GLY A 56 -11.75 -12.10 -26.87
N LEU A 57 -12.85 -12.87 -26.92
CA LEU A 57 -14.04 -12.71 -26.05
C LEU A 57 -14.58 -11.27 -26.05
N THR A 58 -14.54 -10.63 -27.22
CA THR A 58 -15.05 -9.26 -27.38
C THR A 58 -16.56 -9.31 -27.52
N VAL A 59 -17.27 -8.56 -26.69
CA VAL A 59 -18.73 -8.46 -26.72
C VAL A 59 -19.10 -7.19 -27.46
N ARG A 60 -19.94 -7.31 -28.49
CA ARG A 60 -20.49 -6.18 -29.23
C ARG A 60 -21.99 -6.34 -29.35
N ARG A 61 -22.73 -5.23 -29.26
CA ARG A 61 -24.16 -5.23 -29.53
C ARG A 61 -24.41 -5.58 -31.00
N ALA A 62 -25.25 -6.58 -31.25
CA ALA A 62 -25.65 -6.99 -32.60
C ALA A 62 -27.06 -6.46 -32.95
N SER A 63 -27.97 -6.48 -31.98
CA SER A 63 -29.32 -5.92 -32.06
C SER A 63 -29.77 -5.44 -30.67
N ASP A 64 -31.04 -5.14 -30.48
CA ASP A 64 -31.58 -4.72 -29.18
C ASP A 64 -31.67 -5.88 -28.18
N THR A 65 -31.56 -7.12 -28.63
CA THR A 65 -31.69 -8.32 -27.79
C THR A 65 -30.57 -9.32 -27.98
N GLU A 66 -29.63 -9.04 -28.89
CA GLU A 66 -28.52 -9.93 -29.21
C GLU A 66 -27.16 -9.24 -29.07
N VAL A 67 -26.19 -10.00 -28.60
CA VAL A 67 -24.78 -9.63 -28.61
C VAL A 67 -23.98 -10.62 -29.43
N THR A 68 -22.97 -10.14 -30.14
CA THR A 68 -21.94 -11.00 -30.73
C THR A 68 -20.79 -11.11 -29.73
N VAL A 69 -20.44 -12.33 -29.35
CA VAL A 69 -19.24 -12.66 -28.59
C VAL A 69 -18.20 -13.21 -29.55
N GLY A 70 -17.09 -12.50 -29.71
CA GLY A 70 -15.99 -12.93 -30.56
C GLY A 70 -15.23 -14.11 -29.96
N ALA A 71 -14.66 -14.97 -30.82
CA ALA A 71 -13.80 -16.07 -30.42
C ALA A 71 -12.70 -15.61 -29.46
N GLY A 72 -12.29 -16.48 -28.53
CA GLY A 72 -11.27 -16.14 -27.55
C GLY A 72 -11.08 -17.16 -26.44
N LEU A 73 -10.22 -16.81 -25.50
CA LEU A 73 -9.72 -17.69 -24.46
C LEU A 73 -9.73 -16.99 -23.09
N ALA A 74 -10.16 -17.71 -22.08
CA ALA A 74 -10.13 -17.29 -20.69
C ALA A 74 -9.72 -18.43 -19.76
N VAL A 75 -9.38 -18.09 -18.52
CA VAL A 75 -9.15 -19.01 -17.41
C VAL A 75 -10.04 -18.59 -16.25
N ASP A 76 -10.77 -19.54 -15.67
CA ASP A 76 -11.62 -19.30 -14.50
C ASP A 76 -10.84 -19.36 -13.18
N ARG A 77 -11.52 -19.15 -12.04
CA ARG A 77 -10.85 -19.16 -10.72
C ARG A 77 -10.43 -20.56 -10.25
N TRP A 78 -10.97 -21.62 -10.86
CA TRP A 78 -10.49 -22.98 -10.62
C TRP A 78 -9.29 -23.36 -11.48
N GLY A 79 -8.92 -22.50 -12.44
CA GLY A 79 -7.85 -22.72 -13.39
C GLY A 79 -8.29 -23.50 -14.63
N GLN A 80 -9.60 -23.66 -14.85
CA GLN A 80 -10.10 -24.29 -16.06
C GLN A 80 -10.01 -23.31 -17.23
N VAL A 81 -9.52 -23.81 -18.35
CA VAL A 81 -9.46 -23.07 -19.62
C VAL A 81 -10.86 -23.05 -20.26
N VAL A 82 -11.32 -21.86 -20.63
CA VAL A 82 -12.61 -21.61 -21.27
C VAL A 82 -12.34 -21.02 -22.65
N GLU A 83 -12.54 -21.83 -23.69
CA GLU A 83 -12.28 -21.45 -25.08
C GLU A 83 -13.58 -21.34 -25.88
N LEU A 84 -13.76 -20.18 -26.53
CA LEU A 84 -14.77 -19.99 -27.56
C LEU A 84 -14.06 -19.98 -28.92
N PRO A 85 -14.12 -21.07 -29.72
CA PRO A 85 -13.31 -21.19 -30.93
C PRO A 85 -13.82 -20.36 -32.12
N VAL A 86 -15.08 -19.93 -32.09
CA VAL A 86 -15.73 -19.17 -33.18
C VAL A 86 -16.63 -18.08 -32.61
N ASP A 87 -16.85 -17.02 -33.38
CA ASP A 87 -17.79 -15.97 -33.01
C ASP A 87 -19.21 -16.54 -32.87
N VAL A 88 -19.91 -16.15 -31.80
CA VAL A 88 -21.28 -16.59 -31.51
C VAL A 88 -22.19 -15.38 -31.35
N LYS A 89 -23.35 -15.43 -32.00
CA LYS A 89 -24.46 -14.52 -31.71
C LYS A 89 -25.30 -15.10 -30.58
N LEU A 90 -25.38 -14.38 -29.47
CA LEU A 90 -26.09 -14.78 -28.28
C LEU A 90 -27.39 -13.96 -28.17
N SER A 91 -28.53 -14.66 -28.19
CA SER A 91 -29.82 -14.07 -27.82
C SER A 91 -29.91 -13.98 -26.30
N LEU A 92 -30.17 -12.77 -25.79
CA LEU A 92 -30.32 -12.51 -24.36
C LEU A 92 -31.79 -12.65 -23.89
N VAL A 93 -32.71 -12.90 -24.81
CA VAL A 93 -34.11 -13.23 -24.52
C VAL A 93 -34.29 -14.75 -24.65
N VAL A 94 -34.89 -15.37 -23.63
CA VAL A 94 -35.21 -16.80 -23.67
C VAL A 94 -36.44 -17.01 -24.57
N PRO A 95 -36.38 -17.85 -25.62
CA PRO A 95 -37.56 -18.22 -26.37
C PRO A 95 -38.55 -18.98 -25.46
N ALA A 96 -39.85 -18.72 -25.63
CA ALA A 96 -40.89 -19.47 -24.93
C ALA A 96 -40.66 -20.99 -25.09
N THR A 97 -40.74 -21.72 -23.99
CA THR A 97 -40.38 -23.14 -23.87
C THR A 97 -40.97 -23.98 -25.01
N PRO A 98 -40.17 -24.79 -25.74
CA PRO A 98 -40.73 -25.84 -26.59
C PRO A 98 -41.41 -26.89 -25.69
N THR A 99 -42.63 -27.28 -26.06
CA THR A 99 -43.46 -28.27 -25.36
C THR A 99 -42.66 -29.56 -25.12
N GLU A 100 -42.59 -29.99 -23.86
CA GLU A 100 -41.88 -31.21 -23.44
C GLU A 100 -42.36 -32.43 -24.24
N GLY A 101 -41.42 -33.07 -24.94
CA GLY A 101 -41.56 -34.44 -25.39
C GLY A 101 -41.07 -35.38 -24.30
N ASP A 102 -41.88 -36.39 -23.99
CA ASP A 102 -41.78 -37.35 -22.89
C ASP A 102 -40.55 -38.29 -23.00
N GLY A 103 -39.33 -37.74 -22.89
CA GLY A 103 -38.07 -38.47 -22.98
C GLY A 103 -37.19 -38.23 -21.76
N GLY A 104 -37.03 -39.27 -20.93
CA GLY A 104 -36.36 -39.23 -19.62
C GLY A 104 -34.88 -38.87 -19.59
N PHE A 105 -34.58 -37.58 -19.76
CA PHE A 105 -33.38 -36.94 -19.27
C PHE A 105 -33.80 -35.66 -18.55
N SER A 106 -33.80 -35.66 -17.22
CA SER A 106 -33.93 -34.41 -16.46
C SER A 106 -32.66 -33.60 -16.69
N VAL A 107 -32.75 -32.63 -17.61
CA VAL A 107 -31.77 -31.55 -17.76
C VAL A 107 -31.58 -30.93 -16.38
N CYS A 108 -30.33 -30.72 -15.94
CA CYS A 108 -30.04 -29.90 -14.77
C CYS A 108 -30.95 -28.67 -14.84
N GLU A 109 -31.77 -28.45 -13.80
CA GLU A 109 -32.78 -27.38 -13.76
C GLU A 109 -32.23 -26.14 -14.48
N PRO A 110 -32.78 -25.74 -15.64
CA PRO A 110 -32.27 -24.58 -16.34
C PRO A 110 -32.44 -23.40 -15.39
N ILE A 111 -31.33 -22.87 -14.89
CA ILE A 111 -31.33 -21.64 -14.10
C ILE A 111 -31.73 -20.54 -15.08
N SER A 112 -33.05 -20.35 -15.21
CA SER A 112 -33.70 -19.39 -16.09
C SER A 112 -33.54 -18.00 -15.49
N SER A 113 -32.33 -17.45 -15.62
CA SER A 113 -32.09 -16.02 -15.43
C SER A 113 -32.34 -15.30 -16.76
N SER A 114 -33.58 -15.39 -17.27
CA SER A 114 -34.00 -14.43 -18.27
C SER A 114 -33.96 -13.03 -17.63
N PRO A 115 -33.46 -11.99 -18.30
CA PRO A 115 -33.63 -10.63 -17.82
C PRO A 115 -35.14 -10.32 -17.80
N THR A 116 -35.75 -10.42 -16.62
CA THR A 116 -37.18 -10.15 -16.41
C THR A 116 -37.43 -8.67 -16.08
N GLY A 117 -36.44 -7.79 -16.25
CA GLY A 117 -36.55 -6.38 -15.90
C GLY A 117 -35.50 -5.47 -16.53
N THR A 118 -35.73 -4.17 -16.37
CA THR A 118 -34.76 -3.11 -16.64
C THR A 118 -33.68 -3.12 -15.55
N GLY A 119 -32.41 -3.02 -15.91
CA GLY A 119 -31.33 -3.01 -14.93
C GLY A 119 -29.93 -3.19 -15.50
N VAL A 120 -28.96 -3.43 -14.61
CA VAL A 120 -27.58 -3.74 -14.94
C VAL A 120 -27.35 -5.24 -14.89
N TYR A 121 -26.70 -5.78 -15.91
CA TYR A 121 -26.38 -7.20 -16.03
C TYR A 121 -24.90 -7.40 -16.28
N LEU A 122 -24.35 -8.45 -15.70
CA LEU A 122 -23.00 -8.93 -15.98
C LEU A 122 -23.09 -10.19 -16.83
N LEU A 123 -22.51 -10.12 -18.03
CA LEU A 123 -22.36 -11.27 -18.90
C LEU A 123 -21.10 -12.03 -18.50
N VAL A 124 -21.28 -13.30 -18.16
CA VAL A 124 -20.18 -14.21 -17.81
C VAL A 124 -20.14 -15.39 -18.77
N ILE A 125 -18.94 -15.90 -19.02
CA ILE A 125 -18.69 -17.16 -19.73
C ILE A 125 -18.15 -18.20 -18.75
N ARG A 126 -18.55 -19.45 -18.91
CA ARG A 126 -18.07 -20.58 -18.08
C ARG A 126 -17.89 -21.83 -18.92
N GLY A 127 -17.04 -22.74 -18.46
CA GLY A 127 -16.92 -24.08 -19.03
C GLY A 127 -18.24 -24.85 -18.97
N ALA A 128 -18.53 -25.62 -20.01
CA ALA A 128 -19.64 -26.55 -20.07
C ALA A 128 -19.19 -27.81 -20.81
N SER A 129 -19.82 -28.94 -20.56
CA SER A 129 -19.56 -30.16 -21.32
C SER A 129 -20.88 -30.84 -21.69
N ASP A 130 -20.88 -31.49 -22.84
CA ASP A 130 -22.04 -32.24 -23.33
C ASP A 130 -21.62 -33.60 -23.88
N SER A 131 -22.49 -34.60 -23.72
CA SER A 131 -22.25 -35.96 -24.18
C SER A 131 -22.75 -36.12 -25.62
N ARG A 132 -21.89 -36.57 -26.53
CA ARG A 132 -22.23 -36.78 -27.94
C ARG A 132 -22.05 -38.23 -28.38
N SER A 133 -22.99 -38.67 -29.21
CA SER A 133 -23.07 -40.03 -29.79
C SER A 133 -23.24 -41.13 -28.73
N SER A 134 -23.78 -42.30 -29.13
CA SER A 134 -23.95 -43.46 -28.25
C SER A 134 -23.11 -44.64 -28.76
N VAL A 135 -22.54 -45.41 -27.84
CA VAL A 135 -21.85 -46.67 -28.14
C VAL A 135 -22.33 -47.77 -27.20
N SER A 136 -22.44 -48.99 -27.73
CA SER A 136 -22.81 -50.16 -26.93
C SER A 136 -21.62 -50.66 -26.11
N GLY A 137 -21.82 -50.84 -24.81
CA GLY A 137 -20.85 -51.39 -23.87
C GLY A 137 -21.06 -52.88 -23.62
N VAL A 138 -19.95 -53.63 -23.56
CA VAL A 138 -19.91 -55.04 -23.17
C VAL A 138 -19.18 -55.14 -21.83
N PRO A 139 -19.73 -55.84 -20.81
CA PRO A 139 -19.04 -56.03 -19.54
C PRO A 139 -17.71 -56.76 -19.76
N ALA A 140 -16.64 -56.28 -19.13
CA ALA A 140 -15.27 -56.80 -19.31
C ALA A 140 -15.11 -58.30 -18.95
N LEU A 141 -16.03 -58.86 -18.14
CA LEU A 141 -16.08 -60.27 -17.74
C LEU A 141 -17.43 -60.94 -18.11
N GLY A 142 -18.17 -60.35 -19.06
CA GLY A 142 -19.48 -60.85 -19.50
C GLY A 142 -19.41 -61.82 -20.69
N SER A 143 -20.57 -62.27 -21.16
CA SER A 143 -20.74 -63.23 -22.28
C SER A 143 -20.37 -62.68 -23.66
N GLY A 144 -19.73 -61.51 -23.76
CA GLY A 144 -19.44 -60.84 -25.03
C GLY A 144 -20.65 -60.12 -25.68
N ILE A 145 -21.81 -60.14 -25.02
CA ILE A 145 -23.04 -59.50 -25.52
C ILE A 145 -23.12 -58.08 -24.94
N ALA A 146 -23.38 -57.10 -25.80
CA ALA A 146 -23.60 -55.72 -25.36
C ALA A 146 -24.88 -55.61 -24.52
N SER A 147 -24.76 -55.08 -23.31
CA SER A 147 -25.87 -54.99 -22.34
C SER A 147 -26.18 -53.57 -21.87
N ALA A 148 -25.37 -52.58 -22.26
CA ALA A 148 -25.58 -51.18 -21.93
C ALA A 148 -25.23 -50.27 -23.13
N CYS A 149 -25.79 -49.07 -23.17
CA CYS A 149 -25.37 -47.99 -24.08
C CYS A 149 -24.88 -46.81 -23.25
N GLY A 150 -23.77 -46.20 -23.66
CA GLY A 150 -23.20 -45.02 -23.02
C GLY A 150 -22.71 -44.00 -24.06
N PRO A 151 -22.40 -42.76 -23.64
CA PRO A 151 -21.91 -41.74 -24.55
C PRO A 151 -20.55 -42.14 -25.13
N ARG A 152 -20.35 -41.87 -26.42
CA ARG A 152 -19.06 -42.16 -27.09
C ARG A 152 -18.03 -41.06 -26.82
N TYR A 153 -18.48 -39.81 -26.72
CA TYR A 153 -17.63 -38.64 -26.51
C TYR A 153 -18.24 -37.72 -25.46
N THR A 154 -17.40 -37.14 -24.62
CA THR A 154 -17.70 -35.92 -23.88
C THR A 154 -17.00 -34.78 -24.61
N VAL A 155 -17.73 -33.72 -24.95
CA VAL A 155 -17.19 -32.57 -25.68
C VAL A 155 -17.24 -31.37 -24.76
N ASP A 156 -16.07 -30.80 -24.51
CA ASP A 156 -15.96 -29.53 -23.78
C ASP A 156 -16.41 -28.37 -24.66
N GLY A 157 -17.03 -27.38 -24.04
CA GLY A 157 -17.55 -26.18 -24.66
C GLY A 157 -17.76 -25.10 -23.60
N VAL A 158 -18.58 -24.12 -23.94
CA VAL A 158 -18.84 -22.96 -23.08
C VAL A 158 -20.33 -22.70 -22.97
N SER A 159 -20.73 -22.13 -21.85
CA SER A 159 -22.06 -21.58 -21.66
C SER A 159 -21.97 -20.13 -21.17
N PHE A 160 -23.00 -19.35 -21.50
CA PHE A 160 -23.10 -17.95 -21.08
C PHE A 160 -24.19 -17.81 -20.03
N ARG A 161 -23.98 -16.90 -19.09
CA ARG A 161 -24.96 -16.57 -18.05
C ARG A 161 -25.04 -15.05 -17.88
N LEU A 162 -26.25 -14.56 -17.67
CA LEU A 162 -26.48 -13.17 -17.26
C LEU A 162 -26.71 -13.13 -15.76
N VAL A 163 -25.98 -12.25 -15.09
CA VAL A 163 -26.09 -12.03 -13.64
C VAL A 163 -26.65 -10.64 -13.42
N GLY A 164 -27.86 -10.54 -12.86
CA GLY A 164 -28.44 -9.24 -12.50
C GLY A 164 -27.68 -8.62 -11.34
N ILE A 165 -27.39 -7.32 -11.45
CA ILE A 165 -26.63 -6.56 -10.46
C ILE A 165 -27.44 -5.34 -10.03
N ASP A 166 -27.51 -5.13 -8.71
CA ASP A 166 -27.91 -3.85 -8.14
C ASP A 166 -26.66 -2.99 -7.93
N PRO A 167 -26.46 -1.93 -8.74
CA PRO A 167 -25.26 -1.10 -8.63
C PRO A 167 -25.26 -0.20 -7.39
N ILE A 168 -26.41 0.05 -6.73
CA ILE A 168 -26.51 1.04 -5.65
C ILE A 168 -25.81 0.58 -4.35
N PRO A 169 -26.07 -0.64 -3.82
CA PRO A 169 -25.35 -1.12 -2.63
C PRO A 169 -23.85 -1.24 -2.88
N LEU A 170 -23.45 -1.68 -4.08
CA LEU A 170 -22.06 -1.83 -4.48
C LEU A 170 -21.36 -0.47 -4.55
N ALA A 171 -21.96 0.53 -5.19
CA ALA A 171 -21.41 1.88 -5.28
C ALA A 171 -21.32 2.54 -3.89
N THR A 172 -22.33 2.32 -3.04
CA THR A 172 -22.33 2.82 -1.65
C THR A 172 -21.17 2.22 -0.86
N ALA A 173 -21.00 0.90 -0.89
CA ALA A 173 -19.90 0.21 -0.23
C ALA A 173 -18.52 0.66 -0.76
N SER A 174 -18.44 0.90 -2.08
CA SER A 174 -17.24 1.40 -2.77
C SER A 174 -16.96 2.89 -2.55
N GLY A 175 -17.83 3.62 -1.85
CA GLY A 175 -17.60 5.02 -1.46
C GLY A 175 -17.88 6.03 -2.57
N HIS A 176 -18.80 5.71 -3.49
CA HIS A 176 -19.30 6.66 -4.47
C HIS A 176 -20.16 7.74 -3.79
N ASP A 177 -20.15 8.95 -4.36
CA ASP A 177 -20.90 10.09 -3.83
C ASP A 177 -22.40 10.02 -4.19
N ALA A 178 -23.20 10.90 -3.61
CA ALA A 178 -24.64 10.92 -3.84
C ALA A 178 -25.02 11.23 -5.31
N ALA A 179 -24.18 11.94 -6.06
CA ALA A 179 -24.43 12.25 -7.47
C ALA A 179 -24.25 11.00 -8.33
N ASP A 180 -23.21 10.22 -8.08
CA ASP A 180 -22.99 8.93 -8.74
C ASP A 180 -24.15 7.96 -8.45
N LEU A 181 -24.59 7.87 -7.19
CA LEU A 181 -25.72 7.04 -6.80
C LEU A 181 -27.02 7.47 -7.51
N ALA A 182 -27.26 8.77 -7.67
CA ALA A 182 -28.41 9.27 -8.40
C ALA A 182 -28.38 8.88 -9.89
N VAL A 183 -27.20 8.94 -10.53
CA VAL A 183 -27.02 8.51 -11.93
C VAL A 183 -27.29 7.00 -12.07
N LEU A 184 -26.71 6.19 -11.19
CA LEU A 184 -26.88 4.74 -11.19
C LEU A 184 -28.33 4.32 -10.90
N GLY A 185 -29.02 5.04 -10.00
CA GLY A 185 -30.43 4.77 -9.67
C GLY A 185 -31.38 5.11 -10.82
N GLY A 186 -30.98 6.07 -11.66
CA GLY A 186 -31.72 6.46 -12.87
C GLY A 186 -31.69 5.42 -13.99
N LEU A 187 -30.72 4.48 -13.99
CA LEU A 187 -30.58 3.45 -15.02
C LEU A 187 -31.83 2.56 -15.15
N ALA A 188 -32.60 2.42 -14.07
CA ALA A 188 -33.82 1.62 -14.05
C ALA A 188 -35.09 2.37 -14.51
N THR A 189 -35.05 3.71 -14.66
CA THR A 189 -36.30 4.51 -14.74
C THR A 189 -36.31 5.63 -15.79
N ALA A 190 -35.18 6.24 -16.13
CA ALA A 190 -35.15 7.49 -16.90
C ALA A 190 -34.37 7.42 -18.24
N GLY A 191 -33.95 6.21 -18.65
CA GLY A 191 -32.99 6.03 -19.74
C GLY A 191 -31.55 6.35 -19.30
N PRO A 192 -30.53 5.95 -20.07
CA PRO A 192 -29.13 6.15 -19.69
C PRO A 192 -28.79 7.64 -19.66
N GLN A 193 -28.39 8.12 -18.48
CA GLN A 193 -27.71 9.41 -18.42
C GLN A 193 -26.38 9.32 -19.16
N ALA A 194 -25.93 10.45 -19.70
CA ALA A 194 -24.78 10.53 -20.60
C ALA A 194 -23.48 10.02 -19.97
N THR A 195 -23.33 10.11 -18.65
CA THR A 195 -22.18 9.68 -17.83
C THR A 195 -22.33 8.28 -17.23
N ALA A 196 -23.51 7.66 -17.33
CA ALA A 196 -23.82 6.43 -16.58
C ALA A 196 -22.88 5.28 -16.96
N ARG A 197 -22.50 5.16 -18.23
CA ARG A 197 -21.47 4.20 -18.68
C ARG A 197 -20.17 4.36 -17.93
N ASN A 198 -19.66 5.58 -17.84
CA ASN A 198 -18.36 5.87 -17.24
C ASN A 198 -18.41 5.63 -15.71
N ILE A 199 -19.47 6.06 -15.03
CA ILE A 199 -19.63 5.79 -13.59
C ILE A 199 -19.73 4.29 -13.32
N LEU A 200 -20.53 3.57 -14.11
CA LEU A 200 -20.67 2.13 -13.98
C LEU A 200 -19.35 1.39 -14.26
N ALA A 201 -18.59 1.81 -15.28
CA ALA A 201 -17.27 1.24 -15.52
C ALA A 201 -16.33 1.48 -14.33
N HIS A 202 -16.30 2.69 -13.77
CA HIS A 202 -15.43 3.03 -12.64
C HIS A 202 -15.84 2.40 -11.31
N LEU A 203 -17.10 1.97 -11.18
CA LEU A 203 -17.54 1.07 -10.10
C LEU A 203 -16.81 -0.28 -10.19
N PHE A 204 -16.78 -0.92 -11.36
CA PHE A 204 -16.08 -2.20 -11.54
C PHE A 204 -14.56 -2.09 -11.70
N LEU A 205 -14.04 -0.89 -12.03
CA LEU A 205 -12.62 -0.55 -11.95
C LEU A 205 -12.19 -0.15 -10.53
N ASP A 206 -13.13 -0.17 -9.57
CA ASP A 206 -12.91 0.04 -8.15
C ASP A 206 -12.19 1.35 -7.83
N THR A 207 -12.44 2.40 -8.63
CA THR A 207 -11.69 3.67 -8.57
C THR A 207 -11.76 4.32 -7.19
N ARG A 208 -12.96 4.40 -6.61
CA ARG A 208 -13.18 4.97 -5.27
C ARG A 208 -12.68 4.07 -4.15
N ALA A 209 -12.80 2.75 -4.31
CA ALA A 209 -12.29 1.80 -3.33
C ALA A 209 -10.76 1.89 -3.23
N TRP A 210 -10.06 1.95 -4.36
CA TRP A 210 -8.61 2.16 -4.41
C TRP A 210 -8.17 3.53 -3.90
N ALA A 211 -8.89 4.60 -4.23
CA ALA A 211 -8.58 5.93 -3.70
C ALA A 211 -8.66 5.96 -2.16
N ARG A 212 -9.69 5.35 -1.55
CA ARG A 212 -9.80 5.23 -0.09
C ARG A 212 -8.69 4.36 0.51
N ARG A 213 -8.38 3.23 -0.13
CA ARG A 213 -7.31 2.32 0.30
C ARG A 213 -5.94 3.00 0.29
N LEU A 214 -5.66 3.85 -0.69
CA LEU A 214 -4.40 4.61 -0.76
C LEU A 214 -4.35 5.79 0.22
N ALA A 215 -5.50 6.40 0.52
CA ALA A 215 -5.60 7.43 1.54
C ALA A 215 -5.39 6.89 2.96
N ASP A 216 -5.82 5.65 3.22
CA ASP A 216 -5.59 4.95 4.49
C ASP A 216 -5.15 3.48 4.27
N PRO A 217 -3.87 3.25 3.96
CA PRO A 217 -3.35 1.91 3.70
C PRO A 217 -3.39 1.00 4.93
N PHE A 218 -3.50 1.58 6.13
CA PHE A 218 -3.54 0.86 7.41
C PHE A 218 -4.94 0.84 8.03
N GLY A 219 -5.99 1.18 7.26
CA GLY A 219 -7.38 1.18 7.72
C GLY A 219 -7.98 -0.21 8.00
N ALA A 220 -9.25 -0.23 8.39
CA ALA A 220 -9.96 -1.45 8.82
C ALA A 220 -10.05 -2.57 7.75
N ASP A 221 -9.86 -2.23 6.46
CA ASP A 221 -9.95 -3.16 5.33
C ASP A 221 -8.63 -3.94 5.06
N GLN A 222 -7.74 -4.07 6.05
CA GLN A 222 -6.43 -4.73 5.91
C GLN A 222 -6.49 -6.22 5.50
N ASN A 223 -7.64 -6.87 5.65
CA ASN A 223 -7.79 -8.30 5.39
C ASN A 223 -8.29 -8.61 3.97
N ALA A 224 -8.76 -7.62 3.20
CA ALA A 224 -9.20 -7.83 1.82
C ALA A 224 -8.04 -7.54 0.86
N VAL A 225 -7.53 -8.59 0.20
CA VAL A 225 -6.43 -8.48 -0.78
C VAL A 225 -6.87 -7.69 -2.02
N ASP A 226 -8.11 -7.92 -2.47
CA ASP A 226 -8.72 -7.15 -3.56
C ASP A 226 -9.89 -6.32 -3.02
N PRO A 227 -9.72 -5.00 -2.87
CA PRO A 227 -10.87 -4.14 -2.65
C PRO A 227 -11.69 -4.10 -3.94
N GLY A 228 -13.00 -4.37 -3.86
CA GLY A 228 -13.84 -4.06 -5.01
C GLY A 228 -15.12 -4.81 -5.24
N THR A 229 -15.78 -4.37 -6.30
CA THR A 229 -17.10 -4.79 -6.75
C THR A 229 -17.10 -6.25 -7.23
N LEU A 230 -16.09 -6.65 -8.02
CA LEU A 230 -15.99 -8.05 -8.49
C LEU A 230 -15.66 -9.02 -7.34
N ALA A 231 -14.86 -8.58 -6.37
CA ALA A 231 -14.57 -9.37 -5.17
C ALA A 231 -15.86 -9.56 -4.33
N ALA A 232 -16.62 -8.49 -4.09
CA ALA A 232 -17.91 -8.55 -3.41
C ALA A 232 -18.89 -9.51 -4.11
N LEU A 233 -19.00 -9.44 -5.44
CA LEU A 233 -19.87 -10.33 -6.21
C LEU A 233 -19.45 -11.80 -6.16
N SER A 234 -18.16 -12.09 -5.98
CA SER A 234 -17.66 -13.47 -5.81
C SER A 234 -18.01 -14.13 -4.49
N SER A 235 -18.43 -13.34 -3.49
CA SER A 235 -19.03 -13.85 -2.25
C SER A 235 -20.55 -14.08 -2.37
N GLY A 236 -21.14 -13.71 -3.52
CA GLY A 236 -22.58 -13.76 -3.77
C GLY A 236 -22.92 -14.43 -5.12
N PRO A 237 -23.40 -13.67 -6.12
CA PRO A 237 -24.00 -14.26 -7.32
C PRO A 237 -23.00 -14.84 -8.34
N LEU A 238 -21.70 -14.55 -8.20
CA LEU A 238 -20.64 -15.14 -9.03
C LEU A 238 -20.08 -16.39 -8.40
N THR A 239 -19.94 -17.44 -9.20
CA THR A 239 -19.26 -18.68 -8.84
C THR A 239 -17.81 -18.66 -9.34
N PRO A 240 -16.93 -19.53 -8.82
CA PRO A 240 -15.54 -19.60 -9.31
C PRO A 240 -15.40 -20.00 -10.79
N CYS A 241 -16.41 -20.63 -11.40
CA CYS A 241 -16.44 -20.95 -12.84
C CYS A 241 -16.63 -19.74 -13.74
N ASP A 242 -17.19 -18.66 -13.19
CA ASP A 242 -17.66 -17.55 -13.99
C ASP A 242 -16.50 -16.61 -14.32
N VAL A 243 -16.28 -16.37 -15.60
CA VAL A 243 -15.37 -15.35 -16.10
C VAL A 243 -16.20 -14.17 -16.61
N PRO A 244 -16.16 -13.01 -15.93
CA PRO A 244 -16.79 -11.78 -16.41
C PRO A 244 -16.20 -11.30 -17.74
N ILE A 245 -17.06 -11.04 -18.73
CA ILE A 245 -16.61 -10.58 -20.07
C ILE A 245 -17.20 -9.23 -20.49
N ALA A 246 -18.36 -8.84 -19.99
CA ALA A 246 -18.94 -7.51 -20.24
C ALA A 246 -20.02 -7.14 -19.23
N VAL A 247 -20.18 -5.83 -19.01
CA VAL A 247 -21.34 -5.24 -18.33
C VAL A 247 -22.32 -4.72 -19.37
N LEU A 248 -23.60 -4.93 -19.13
CA LEU A 248 -24.71 -4.57 -19.99
C LEU A 248 -25.72 -3.72 -19.19
N THR A 249 -26.33 -2.72 -19.82
CA THR A 249 -27.58 -2.14 -19.30
C THR A 249 -28.73 -2.59 -20.18
N TRP A 250 -29.85 -2.88 -19.55
CA TRP A 250 -31.07 -3.32 -20.21
C TRP A 250 -32.23 -2.42 -19.84
N ALA A 251 -32.96 -1.91 -20.83
CA ALA A 251 -34.22 -1.21 -20.64
C ALA A 251 -35.34 -1.85 -21.46
N ALA A 252 -35.68 -1.26 -22.60
CA ALA A 252 -36.52 -1.93 -23.61
C ALA A 252 -35.71 -2.91 -24.50
N GLY A 253 -34.39 -2.94 -24.30
CA GLY A 253 -33.38 -3.76 -24.97
C GLY A 253 -32.01 -3.40 -24.42
N ILE A 254 -30.96 -3.98 -24.99
CA ILE A 254 -29.56 -3.67 -24.70
C ILE A 254 -29.33 -2.21 -25.05
N ASP A 255 -28.96 -1.43 -24.05
CA ASP A 255 -28.70 -0.01 -24.20
C ASP A 255 -27.19 0.25 -24.26
N LEU A 256 -26.45 -0.30 -23.29
CA LEU A 256 -25.00 -0.22 -23.18
C LEU A 256 -24.34 -1.60 -23.18
N VAL A 257 -23.14 -1.67 -23.77
CA VAL A 257 -22.17 -2.77 -23.59
C VAL A 257 -20.81 -2.18 -23.23
N ASP A 258 -20.24 -2.57 -22.09
CA ASP A 258 -18.89 -2.16 -21.68
C ASP A 258 -18.06 -3.38 -21.26
N LEU A 259 -17.03 -3.70 -22.05
CA LEU A 259 -16.15 -4.84 -21.83
C LEU A 259 -15.10 -4.54 -20.75
N TRP A 260 -14.50 -3.35 -20.81
CA TRP A 260 -13.33 -2.98 -20.03
C TRP A 260 -13.64 -2.78 -18.55
N SER A 261 -14.90 -2.48 -18.24
CA SER A 261 -15.42 -2.45 -16.86
C SER A 261 -15.03 -3.70 -16.07
N VAL A 262 -15.10 -4.90 -16.66
CA VAL A 262 -14.90 -6.18 -15.94
C VAL A 262 -13.85 -7.10 -16.54
N ARG A 263 -13.44 -6.88 -17.78
CA ARG A 263 -12.38 -7.64 -18.44
C ARG A 263 -11.04 -7.40 -17.75
N ARG A 264 -10.40 -8.47 -17.27
CA ARG A 264 -9.06 -8.45 -16.68
C ARG A 264 -8.17 -9.46 -17.40
N ALA A 265 -6.89 -9.11 -17.56
CA ALA A 265 -5.89 -10.11 -17.92
C ALA A 265 -5.76 -11.13 -16.77
N PRO A 266 -5.35 -12.38 -17.05
CA PRO A 266 -5.04 -13.34 -16.00
C PRO A 266 -3.98 -12.78 -15.06
N LEU A 267 -4.26 -12.83 -13.76
CA LEU A 267 -3.36 -12.39 -12.72
C LEU A 267 -3.31 -13.40 -11.60
N VAL A 268 -2.10 -13.79 -11.21
CA VAL A 268 -1.88 -14.58 -10.00
C VAL A 268 -2.03 -13.65 -8.81
N HIS A 269 -2.92 -14.02 -7.89
CA HIS A 269 -3.07 -13.31 -6.63
C HIS A 269 -2.04 -13.92 -5.68
N GLY A 270 -0.94 -13.20 -5.45
CA GLY A 270 -0.01 -13.59 -4.40
C GLY A 270 -0.67 -13.46 -3.03
N GLU A 271 -0.16 -14.17 -2.03
CA GLU A 271 -0.48 -13.93 -0.62
C GLU A 271 0.14 -12.59 -0.18
N LEU A 272 -0.41 -11.49 -0.70
CA LEU A 272 -0.01 -10.15 -0.34
C LEU A 272 -0.91 -9.67 0.79
N THR A 273 -0.30 -9.08 1.82
CA THR A 273 -1.06 -8.23 2.74
C THR A 273 -1.68 -7.08 1.96
N ALA A 274 -2.76 -6.49 2.46
CA ALA A 274 -3.44 -5.41 1.75
C ALA A 274 -2.57 -4.14 1.57
N VAL A 275 -1.45 -4.00 2.29
CA VAL A 275 -0.43 -2.95 2.04
C VAL A 275 0.51 -3.35 0.91
N GLN A 276 0.98 -4.59 0.90
CA GLN A 276 1.80 -5.12 -0.21
C GLN A 276 1.02 -5.14 -1.53
N GLY A 277 -0.31 -5.33 -1.47
CA GLY A 277 -1.22 -5.27 -2.61
C GLY A 277 -1.28 -3.91 -3.31
N LEU A 278 -0.86 -2.82 -2.66
CA LEU A 278 -0.88 -1.47 -3.25
C LEU A 278 0.02 -1.34 -4.49
N ALA A 279 1.13 -2.09 -4.51
CA ALA A 279 2.08 -2.14 -5.63
C ALA A 279 1.87 -3.38 -6.54
N SER A 280 0.70 -4.03 -6.45
CA SER A 280 0.44 -5.28 -7.18
C SER A 280 0.17 -5.07 -8.66
N THR A 281 0.31 -6.15 -9.43
CA THR A 281 -0.04 -6.22 -10.85
C THR A 281 -1.54 -5.99 -11.12
N VAL A 282 -2.40 -6.16 -10.11
CA VAL A 282 -3.83 -5.84 -10.17
C VAL A 282 -4.03 -4.36 -10.48
N ARG A 283 -3.26 -3.48 -9.84
CA ARG A 283 -3.37 -2.03 -10.06
C ARG A 283 -3.07 -1.67 -11.52
N SER A 284 -1.96 -2.18 -12.05
CA SER A 284 -1.57 -1.95 -13.45
C SER A 284 -2.63 -2.47 -14.43
N ALA A 285 -3.24 -3.61 -14.15
CA ALA A 285 -4.32 -4.15 -14.98
C ALA A 285 -5.59 -3.29 -14.94
N LEU A 286 -5.95 -2.74 -13.77
CA LEU A 286 -7.06 -1.81 -13.63
C LEU A 286 -6.78 -0.48 -14.34
N GLY A 287 -5.57 0.08 -14.21
CA GLY A 287 -5.18 1.30 -14.91
C GLY A 287 -5.23 1.13 -16.44
N ARG A 288 -4.74 0.00 -16.95
CA ARG A 288 -4.85 -0.34 -18.37
C ARG A 288 -6.31 -0.50 -18.82
N ALA A 289 -7.13 -1.19 -18.03
CA ALA A 289 -8.55 -1.33 -18.32
C ALA A 289 -9.27 0.02 -18.34
N ALA A 290 -8.97 0.93 -17.41
CA ALA A 290 -9.51 2.30 -17.39
C ALA A 290 -9.11 3.10 -18.64
N TYR A 291 -7.84 3.01 -19.06
CA TYR A 291 -7.38 3.63 -20.30
C TYR A 291 -8.13 3.08 -21.52
N CYS A 292 -8.21 1.76 -21.66
CA CYS A 292 -8.92 1.14 -22.78
C CYS A 292 -10.43 1.46 -22.78
N GLN A 293 -11.06 1.50 -21.60
CA GLN A 293 -12.44 1.91 -21.43
C GLN A 293 -12.67 3.33 -21.97
N PHE A 294 -11.81 4.26 -21.58
CA PHE A 294 -11.86 5.64 -22.03
C PHE A 294 -11.69 5.76 -23.54
N GLN A 295 -10.68 5.09 -24.11
CA GLN A 295 -10.40 5.15 -25.55
C GLN A 295 -11.55 4.60 -26.38
N ASP A 296 -12.11 3.45 -25.99
CA ASP A 296 -13.24 2.84 -26.71
C ASP A 296 -14.52 3.67 -26.57
N GLN A 297 -14.82 4.20 -25.38
CA GLN A 297 -15.96 5.08 -25.18
C GLN A 297 -15.81 6.38 -25.99
N LEU A 298 -14.62 6.99 -26.00
CA LEU A 298 -14.34 8.20 -26.76
C LEU A 298 -14.45 7.97 -28.28
N ALA A 299 -13.96 6.82 -28.77
CA ALA A 299 -14.08 6.43 -30.16
C ALA A 299 -15.55 6.25 -30.57
N GLN A 300 -16.37 5.63 -29.71
CA GLN A 300 -17.81 5.50 -29.93
C GLN A 300 -18.52 6.87 -29.92
N ILE A 301 -18.19 7.75 -28.98
CA ILE A 301 -18.75 9.13 -28.97
C ILE A 301 -18.38 9.86 -30.27
N ALA A 302 -17.17 9.68 -30.77
CA ALA A 302 -16.72 10.32 -32.00
C ALA A 302 -17.47 9.84 -33.27
N THR A 303 -18.05 8.63 -33.25
CA THR A 303 -18.90 8.10 -34.33
C THR A 303 -20.37 8.47 -34.16
N GLU A 304 -20.85 8.58 -32.92
CA GLU A 304 -22.24 8.97 -32.61
C GLU A 304 -22.51 10.46 -32.88
N LEU A 305 -21.53 11.32 -32.63
CA LEU A 305 -21.70 12.77 -32.74
C LEU A 305 -21.49 13.27 -34.17
N THR A 306 -22.37 14.19 -34.60
CA THR A 306 -22.18 14.96 -35.84
C THR A 306 -20.93 15.86 -35.76
N PRO A 307 -20.38 16.33 -36.90
CA PRO A 307 -19.23 17.24 -36.89
C PRO A 307 -19.44 18.49 -36.01
N ALA A 308 -20.62 19.11 -36.07
CA ALA A 308 -20.94 20.29 -35.24
C ALA A 308 -21.01 19.95 -33.75
N GLN A 309 -21.57 18.80 -33.38
CA GLN A 309 -21.60 18.35 -31.99
C GLN A 309 -20.19 18.03 -31.47
N ARG A 310 -19.31 17.45 -32.29
CA ARG A 310 -17.91 17.19 -31.91
C ARG A 310 -17.11 18.46 -31.62
N THR A 311 -17.41 19.57 -32.30
CA THR A 311 -16.78 20.86 -32.02
C THR A 311 -17.26 21.50 -30.71
N ALA A 312 -18.46 21.15 -30.25
CA ALA A 312 -19.02 21.65 -28.99
C ALA A 312 -18.85 20.69 -27.80
N PHE A 313 -18.36 19.47 -28.06
CA PHE A 313 -18.25 18.39 -27.08
C PHE A 313 -17.27 18.72 -25.96
N ARG A 314 -17.63 18.37 -24.72
CA ARG A 314 -16.74 18.43 -23.55
C ARG A 314 -16.63 17.05 -22.91
N LEU A 315 -15.45 16.65 -22.45
CA LEU A 315 -15.27 15.38 -21.75
C LEU A 315 -16.22 15.23 -20.55
N LEU A 316 -16.42 16.32 -19.80
CA LEU A 316 -17.32 16.35 -18.63
C LEU A 316 -18.78 16.00 -18.96
N ASP A 317 -19.20 16.08 -20.22
CA ASP A 317 -20.57 15.71 -20.62
C ASP A 317 -20.78 14.18 -20.62
N ARG A 318 -19.69 13.39 -20.64
CA ARG A 318 -19.72 11.92 -20.76
C ARG A 318 -18.85 11.17 -19.76
N PHE A 319 -17.89 11.87 -19.14
CA PHE A 319 -16.89 11.29 -18.25
C PHE A 319 -16.93 12.01 -16.89
N ARG A 320 -17.34 11.29 -15.84
CA ARG A 320 -17.18 11.71 -14.45
C ARG A 320 -15.76 11.40 -13.96
N TYR A 321 -15.23 10.27 -14.38
CA TYR A 321 -13.89 9.80 -14.07
C TYR A 321 -13.07 9.70 -15.35
N LEU A 322 -11.82 10.13 -15.27
CA LEU A 322 -10.85 10.03 -16.35
C LEU A 322 -9.74 9.04 -15.97
N PRO A 323 -9.17 8.28 -16.93
CA PRO A 323 -7.95 7.53 -16.66
C PRO A 323 -6.81 8.48 -16.28
N PRO A 324 -5.72 7.98 -15.69
CA PRO A 324 -4.61 8.84 -15.30
C PRO A 324 -3.93 9.53 -16.48
N ALA A 325 -3.98 8.92 -17.65
CA ALA A 325 -3.63 9.55 -18.92
C ALA A 325 -4.58 9.10 -20.03
N GLY A 326 -4.78 9.94 -21.04
CA GLY A 326 -5.61 9.61 -22.18
C GLY A 326 -5.28 10.44 -23.42
N LEU A 327 -5.38 9.79 -24.59
CA LEU A 327 -5.26 10.43 -25.89
C LEU A 327 -6.64 10.93 -26.37
N VAL A 328 -6.67 12.13 -26.94
CA VAL A 328 -7.86 12.76 -27.52
C VAL A 328 -7.55 13.17 -28.96
N PRO A 329 -8.28 12.65 -29.97
CA PRO A 329 -8.07 13.03 -31.36
C PRO A 329 -8.59 14.44 -31.62
N ILE A 330 -7.77 15.29 -32.24
CA ILE A 330 -8.15 16.68 -32.56
C ILE A 330 -8.55 16.80 -34.03
N ALA A 331 -9.59 17.58 -34.29
CA ALA A 331 -10.06 17.87 -35.64
C ALA A 331 -9.02 18.69 -36.42
N ARG A 332 -8.70 18.25 -37.64
CA ARG A 332 -7.86 18.99 -38.59
C ARG A 332 -8.32 18.76 -40.03
N ALA A 333 -7.76 19.51 -40.98
CA ALA A 333 -8.04 19.29 -42.40
C ALA A 333 -7.80 17.80 -42.76
N GLY A 334 -8.84 17.13 -43.26
CA GLY A 334 -8.77 15.71 -43.64
C GLY A 334 -8.83 14.68 -42.50
N ARG A 335 -8.92 15.09 -41.23
CA ARG A 335 -9.03 14.16 -40.09
C ARG A 335 -10.16 14.56 -39.14
N THR A 336 -11.05 13.62 -38.86
CA THR A 336 -12.13 13.81 -37.89
C THR A 336 -11.59 13.76 -36.46
N GLY A 337 -12.04 14.68 -35.60
CA GLY A 337 -11.68 14.72 -34.19
C GLY A 337 -12.54 15.74 -33.43
N PHE A 338 -12.10 16.08 -32.23
CA PHE A 338 -12.73 17.08 -31.36
C PHE A 338 -12.04 18.43 -31.47
N ASP A 339 -12.70 19.50 -31.06
CA ASP A 339 -12.06 20.81 -30.93
C ASP A 339 -11.12 20.83 -29.73
N ALA A 340 -9.84 21.18 -29.95
CA ALA A 340 -8.81 21.16 -28.91
C ALA A 340 -9.09 22.10 -27.73
N THR A 341 -9.80 23.20 -27.96
CA THR A 341 -10.11 24.20 -26.93
C THR A 341 -11.37 23.83 -26.16
N LYS A 342 -12.33 23.17 -26.80
CA LYS A 342 -13.63 22.81 -26.18
C LYS A 342 -13.62 21.47 -25.46
N VAL A 343 -12.87 20.48 -25.96
CA VAL A 343 -12.95 19.10 -25.43
C VAL A 343 -12.57 18.99 -23.96
N LEU A 344 -11.62 19.81 -23.48
CA LEU A 344 -11.21 19.86 -22.08
C LEU A 344 -11.87 21.03 -21.30
N ALA A 345 -12.84 21.74 -21.88
CA ALA A 345 -13.40 22.92 -21.25
C ALA A 345 -14.14 22.59 -19.94
N GLY A 346 -13.79 23.31 -18.88
CA GLY A 346 -14.31 23.14 -17.52
C GLY A 346 -13.52 22.14 -16.66
N LEU A 347 -12.49 21.50 -17.20
CA LEU A 347 -11.48 20.80 -16.42
C LEU A 347 -10.39 21.79 -15.99
N THR A 348 -9.82 21.61 -14.81
CA THR A 348 -8.63 22.35 -14.39
C THR A 348 -7.42 21.77 -15.12
N ALA A 349 -6.86 22.50 -16.09
CA ALA A 349 -5.79 21.99 -16.94
C ALA A 349 -4.61 22.98 -17.07
N ARG A 350 -3.38 22.46 -17.11
CA ARG A 350 -2.14 23.15 -17.45
C ARG A 350 -1.71 22.79 -18.87
N GLY A 351 -1.19 23.75 -19.63
CA GLY A 351 -0.80 23.56 -21.03
C GLY A 351 -1.85 24.07 -22.03
N PRO A 352 -1.83 23.63 -23.31
CA PRO A 352 -1.02 22.52 -23.82
C PRO A 352 0.47 22.83 -23.99
N ALA A 353 1.35 21.87 -23.66
CA ALA A 353 2.79 21.92 -23.94
C ALA A 353 3.18 20.88 -25.03
N PRO A 354 4.19 21.13 -25.89
CA PRO A 354 4.58 20.19 -26.93
C PRO A 354 5.21 18.92 -26.33
N LEU A 355 4.80 17.72 -26.78
CA LEU A 355 5.38 16.45 -26.37
C LEU A 355 5.90 15.69 -27.59
N ASP A 356 7.14 15.20 -27.49
CA ASP A 356 7.74 14.30 -28.47
C ASP A 356 6.91 13.01 -28.60
N PRO A 357 6.41 12.64 -29.80
CA PRO A 357 5.68 11.40 -30.05
C PRO A 357 6.38 10.14 -29.52
N ALA A 358 7.72 10.10 -29.51
CA ALA A 358 8.49 8.97 -29.00
C ALA A 358 8.28 8.73 -27.50
N ARG A 359 7.83 9.74 -26.74
CA ARG A 359 7.61 9.65 -25.29
C ARG A 359 6.20 9.19 -24.93
N VAL A 360 5.24 9.25 -25.85
CA VAL A 360 3.83 8.92 -25.58
C VAL A 360 3.69 7.50 -25.00
N GLY A 361 4.43 6.53 -25.53
CA GLY A 361 4.41 5.15 -25.02
C GLY A 361 4.80 5.05 -23.55
N ALA A 362 5.93 5.65 -23.16
CA ALA A 362 6.42 5.63 -21.78
C ALA A 362 5.44 6.32 -20.80
N VAL A 363 4.77 7.38 -21.25
CA VAL A 363 3.74 8.07 -20.45
C VAL A 363 2.55 7.18 -20.19
N LEU A 364 2.05 6.53 -21.23
CA LEU A 364 0.89 5.66 -21.11
C LEU A 364 1.22 4.42 -20.27
N ASP A 365 2.45 3.91 -20.36
CA ASP A 365 2.93 2.83 -19.50
C ASP A 365 3.04 3.26 -18.03
N ASP A 366 3.56 4.46 -17.74
CA ASP A 366 3.57 4.98 -16.36
C ASP A 366 2.14 5.20 -15.84
N ALA A 367 1.24 5.71 -16.69
CA ALA A 367 -0.13 6.05 -16.35
C ALA A 367 -0.91 4.90 -15.70
N VAL A 368 -0.65 3.65 -16.08
CA VAL A 368 -1.40 2.50 -15.54
C VAL A 368 -1.18 2.27 -14.05
N HIS A 369 -0.13 2.87 -13.48
CA HIS A 369 0.20 2.77 -12.06
C HIS A 369 -0.48 3.85 -11.20
N HIS A 370 -1.09 4.86 -11.82
CA HIS A 370 -1.69 6.00 -11.12
C HIS A 370 -3.21 5.82 -10.91
N LEU A 371 -3.79 6.65 -10.05
CA LEU A 371 -5.24 6.68 -9.80
C LEU A 371 -5.99 7.42 -10.90
N SER A 372 -7.17 6.90 -11.26
CA SER A 372 -8.10 7.63 -12.12
C SER A 372 -8.52 8.93 -11.46
N VAL A 373 -8.69 9.96 -12.28
CA VAL A 373 -9.01 11.32 -11.84
C VAL A 373 -10.52 11.48 -11.69
N ASP A 374 -10.94 12.12 -10.61
CA ASP A 374 -12.32 12.60 -10.48
C ASP A 374 -12.44 13.97 -11.15
N ALA A 375 -13.08 14.00 -12.31
CA ALA A 375 -13.08 15.17 -13.19
C ALA A 375 -13.77 16.40 -12.58
N VAL A 376 -14.58 16.24 -11.52
CA VAL A 376 -15.23 17.35 -10.81
C VAL A 376 -14.60 17.66 -9.44
N ALA A 377 -13.61 16.87 -9.00
CA ALA A 377 -12.88 17.13 -7.76
C ALA A 377 -11.92 18.32 -7.86
N GLY A 378 -11.69 18.83 -9.08
CA GLY A 378 -10.81 19.97 -9.34
C GLY A 378 -9.35 19.59 -9.52
N ASP A 379 -9.04 18.30 -9.63
CA ASP A 379 -7.70 17.80 -9.94
C ASP A 379 -7.14 18.45 -11.19
N VAL A 380 -5.88 18.87 -11.12
CA VAL A 380 -5.18 19.49 -12.23
C VAL A 380 -4.77 18.41 -13.23
N LEU A 381 -5.08 18.60 -14.51
CA LEU A 381 -4.55 17.81 -15.61
C LEU A 381 -3.40 18.54 -16.27
N ASN A 382 -2.34 17.84 -16.65
CA ASN A 382 -1.34 18.35 -17.57
C ASN A 382 -1.75 17.96 -19.00
N VAL A 383 -1.72 18.91 -19.92
CA VAL A 383 -2.14 18.71 -21.32
C VAL A 383 -0.95 18.92 -22.22
N TYR A 384 -0.81 18.01 -23.17
CA TYR A 384 0.28 18.01 -24.13
C TYR A 384 -0.25 17.90 -25.56
N THR A 385 0.35 18.66 -26.47
CA THR A 385 0.15 18.48 -27.92
C THR A 385 1.18 17.51 -28.45
N VAL A 386 0.71 16.38 -29.00
CA VAL A 386 1.57 15.41 -29.68
C VAL A 386 1.61 15.79 -31.15
N THR A 387 2.76 16.30 -31.61
CA THR A 387 2.96 16.73 -33.00
C THR A 387 3.07 15.53 -33.93
N ASP A 388 2.43 15.61 -35.10
CA ASP A 388 2.61 14.62 -36.14
C ASP A 388 3.96 14.87 -36.84
N PRO A 389 4.91 13.93 -36.84
CA PRO A 389 6.22 14.16 -37.43
C PRO A 389 6.16 14.44 -38.95
N ALA A 390 5.05 14.10 -39.62
CA ALA A 390 4.86 14.37 -41.04
C ALA A 390 4.39 15.79 -41.37
N ASP A 391 3.76 16.50 -40.43
CA ASP A 391 3.03 17.76 -40.70
C ASP A 391 3.32 18.87 -39.67
N LEU A 392 4.10 18.59 -38.61
CA LEU A 392 4.44 19.49 -37.49
C LEU A 392 3.24 20.10 -36.74
N ALA A 393 2.01 19.87 -37.19
CA ALA A 393 0.78 20.24 -36.51
C ALA A 393 0.44 19.24 -35.38
N ALA A 394 -0.21 19.73 -34.33
CA ALA A 394 -0.72 18.88 -33.25
C ALA A 394 -1.76 17.89 -33.80
N GLY A 395 -1.43 16.59 -33.80
CA GLY A 395 -2.32 15.55 -34.29
C GLY A 395 -3.31 15.07 -33.24
N GLN A 396 -2.93 15.17 -31.96
CA GLN A 396 -3.67 14.64 -30.81
C GLN A 396 -3.31 15.46 -29.56
N LEU A 397 -4.22 15.48 -28.58
CA LEU A 397 -3.88 15.87 -27.21
C LEU A 397 -3.62 14.62 -26.38
N LEU A 398 -2.60 14.67 -25.53
CA LEU A 398 -2.39 13.74 -24.44
C LEU A 398 -2.64 14.52 -23.14
N PHE A 399 -3.59 14.08 -22.32
CA PHE A 399 -3.68 14.58 -20.95
C PHE A 399 -3.07 13.56 -19.99
N THR A 400 -2.50 14.04 -18.89
CA THR A 400 -2.05 13.24 -17.74
C THR A 400 -2.54 13.88 -16.44
N THR A 401 -2.56 13.13 -15.34
CA THR A 401 -2.81 13.72 -14.01
C THR A 401 -1.71 14.72 -13.64
N GLY A 402 -2.02 15.66 -12.74
CA GLY A 402 -1.08 16.67 -12.27
C GLY A 402 0.18 16.10 -11.60
N TRP A 403 0.07 14.91 -11.02
CA TRP A 403 1.18 14.19 -10.38
C TRP A 403 2.11 13.52 -11.39
N MET A 404 1.60 13.25 -12.59
CA MET A 404 2.35 12.76 -13.74
C MET A 404 2.86 13.93 -14.58
N GLU A 405 3.44 14.94 -13.94
CA GLU A 405 4.10 16.01 -14.67
C GLU A 405 5.26 15.39 -15.44
N LEU A 406 5.01 15.09 -16.72
CA LEU A 406 6.08 14.85 -17.66
C LEU A 406 6.94 16.08 -17.58
N LEU A 407 8.22 15.86 -17.25
CA LEU A 407 9.30 16.77 -17.55
C LEU A 407 9.29 17.04 -19.06
N VAL A 408 8.35 17.85 -19.53
CA VAL A 408 8.19 18.27 -20.91
C VAL A 408 9.13 19.43 -21.08
N VAL A 409 10.24 19.11 -21.76
CA VAL A 409 11.46 19.92 -21.86
C VAL A 409 11.92 20.30 -20.46
N ALA A 410 12.82 19.50 -19.87
CA ALA A 410 13.40 19.88 -18.58
C ALA A 410 13.78 21.36 -18.67
N ALA A 411 13.19 22.21 -17.82
CA ALA A 411 13.79 23.51 -17.58
C ALA A 411 15.28 23.24 -17.36
N LEU A 412 16.13 24.12 -17.87
CA LEU A 412 17.55 24.09 -17.53
C LEU A 412 17.66 23.72 -16.05
N ALA A 413 18.37 22.64 -15.75
CA ALA A 413 18.42 22.08 -14.39
C ALA A 413 19.84 21.63 -14.08
N ILE A 414 20.32 22.02 -12.90
CA ILE A 414 21.59 21.60 -12.32
C ILE A 414 21.30 20.35 -11.49
N ASP A 415 21.71 19.19 -11.99
CA ASP A 415 21.52 17.92 -11.29
C ASP A 415 22.59 17.71 -10.20
N SER A 416 23.83 18.20 -10.38
CA SER A 416 24.89 18.14 -9.36
C SER A 416 26.09 19.07 -9.65
N VAL A 417 26.87 19.39 -8.61
CA VAL A 417 28.16 20.12 -8.68
C VAL A 417 29.27 19.23 -8.10
N ARG A 418 30.42 19.14 -8.79
CA ARG A 418 31.54 18.27 -8.41
C ARG A 418 32.87 19.03 -8.32
N PRO A 419 33.73 18.76 -7.32
CA PRO A 419 33.45 17.90 -6.17
C PRO A 419 32.30 18.46 -5.30
N GLY A 420 31.57 17.57 -4.63
CA GLY A 420 30.57 17.99 -3.64
C GLY A 420 31.25 18.46 -2.35
N GLY A 421 30.57 19.31 -1.58
CA GLY A 421 31.09 19.90 -0.34
C GLY A 421 31.54 21.36 -0.51
N PRO A 422 32.22 21.94 0.50
CA PRO A 422 32.77 23.29 0.42
C PRO A 422 33.76 23.42 -0.73
N LEU A 423 33.53 24.43 -1.56
CA LEU A 423 34.39 24.79 -2.68
C LEU A 423 35.41 25.84 -2.22
N VAL A 424 36.49 25.98 -2.97
CA VAL A 424 37.56 26.93 -2.66
C VAL A 424 37.75 27.91 -3.82
N LEU A 425 38.08 29.17 -3.52
CA LEU A 425 38.42 30.16 -4.53
C LEU A 425 39.49 29.61 -5.50
N GLY A 426 39.19 29.66 -6.81
CA GLY A 426 40.09 29.16 -7.86
C GLY A 426 40.04 27.65 -8.11
N GLN A 427 39.20 26.88 -7.41
CA GLN A 427 39.02 25.45 -7.64
C GLN A 427 38.32 25.18 -8.98
N ASP A 428 38.74 24.14 -9.69
CA ASP A 428 38.04 23.65 -10.88
C ASP A 428 36.89 22.72 -10.46
N ILE A 429 35.69 22.98 -11.01
CA ILE A 429 34.46 22.24 -10.71
C ILE A 429 33.75 21.79 -11.99
N GLU A 430 32.97 20.71 -11.90
CA GLU A 430 32.08 20.21 -12.94
C GLU A 430 30.63 20.38 -12.49
N ILE A 431 29.82 21.12 -13.25
CA ILE A 431 28.38 21.25 -13.06
C ILE A 431 27.70 20.28 -14.03
N ARG A 432 27.02 19.25 -13.52
CA ARG A 432 26.23 18.33 -14.34
C ARG A 432 24.77 18.71 -14.30
N GLY A 433 24.10 18.58 -15.44
CA GLY A 433 22.70 18.91 -15.56
C GLY A 433 22.16 18.62 -16.95
N ARG A 434 21.10 19.34 -17.30
CA ARG A 434 20.36 19.14 -18.54
C ARG A 434 20.00 20.48 -19.15
N ASN A 435 20.00 20.54 -20.48
CA ASN A 435 19.58 21.69 -21.27
C ASN A 435 20.34 22.97 -20.91
N PHE A 436 21.67 22.90 -20.82
CA PHE A 436 22.49 24.08 -20.60
C PHE A 436 22.66 24.96 -21.86
N ASP A 437 22.21 24.50 -23.02
CA ASP A 437 22.34 25.13 -24.34
C ASP A 437 23.76 25.67 -24.62
N PHE A 438 24.78 24.99 -24.09
CA PHE A 438 26.19 25.31 -24.29
C PHE A 438 26.58 25.28 -25.77
N SER A 439 26.09 24.28 -26.52
CA SER A 439 26.33 24.12 -27.95
C SER A 439 25.80 25.28 -28.80
N SER A 440 24.76 25.98 -28.32
CA SER A 440 24.20 27.16 -28.95
C SER A 440 24.91 28.47 -28.55
N GLY A 441 25.70 28.45 -27.48
CA GLY A 441 26.41 29.61 -26.94
C GLY A 441 25.57 30.54 -26.04
N SER A 442 24.31 30.20 -25.77
CA SER A 442 23.43 30.97 -24.88
C SER A 442 23.69 30.76 -23.39
N CYS A 443 24.40 29.68 -23.02
CA CYS A 443 24.77 29.37 -21.65
C CYS A 443 25.54 30.50 -20.94
N ARG A 444 25.14 30.85 -19.72
CA ARG A 444 25.80 31.80 -18.80
C ARG A 444 25.83 31.23 -17.39
N ILE A 445 26.99 31.31 -16.74
CA ILE A 445 27.21 30.80 -15.38
C ILE A 445 27.62 31.97 -14.50
N THR A 446 26.98 32.13 -13.35
CA THR A 446 27.24 33.22 -12.40
C THR A 446 27.35 32.71 -10.97
N PHE A 447 28.23 33.33 -10.19
CA PHE A 447 28.35 33.14 -8.74
C PHE A 447 27.99 34.44 -8.03
N THR A 448 27.10 34.38 -7.04
CA THR A 448 26.65 35.57 -6.30
C THR A 448 26.79 35.34 -4.80
N ALA A 449 27.75 36.01 -4.16
CA ALA A 449 27.88 36.05 -2.70
C ALA A 449 26.94 37.13 -2.11
N PRO A 450 26.51 36.99 -0.83
CA PRO A 450 25.67 37.98 -0.16
C PRO A 450 26.27 39.39 -0.22
N GLY A 451 25.50 40.37 -0.70
CA GLY A 451 25.95 41.76 -0.82
C GLY A 451 26.92 42.05 -1.98
N GLN A 452 27.20 41.07 -2.85
CA GLN A 452 28.02 41.26 -4.04
C GLN A 452 27.20 41.20 -5.34
N ASN A 453 27.70 41.86 -6.39
CA ASN A 453 27.15 41.68 -7.74
C ASN A 453 27.53 40.29 -8.29
N PRO A 454 26.67 39.66 -9.13
CA PRO A 454 26.99 38.39 -9.76
C PRO A 454 28.30 38.43 -10.55
N ILE A 455 29.17 37.45 -10.33
CA ILE A 455 30.43 37.29 -11.03
C ILE A 455 30.27 36.20 -12.09
N ASN A 456 30.45 36.56 -13.37
CA ASN A 456 30.40 35.61 -14.47
C ASN A 456 31.57 34.63 -14.41
N ALA A 457 31.28 33.35 -14.60
CA ALA A 457 32.28 32.29 -14.83
C ALA A 457 32.17 31.80 -16.27
N ASN A 458 33.31 31.70 -16.95
CA ASN A 458 33.34 31.20 -18.32
C ASN A 458 33.50 29.67 -18.32
N PRO A 459 32.64 28.93 -19.03
CA PRO A 459 32.84 27.49 -19.21
C PRO A 459 34.17 27.21 -19.92
N ALA A 460 34.93 26.26 -19.40
CA ALA A 460 36.20 25.81 -19.93
C ALA A 460 36.00 24.83 -21.10
N ASN A 461 37.08 24.59 -21.86
CA ASN A 461 37.10 23.60 -22.92
C ASN A 461 36.76 22.21 -22.37
N GLY A 462 35.84 21.51 -23.04
CA GLY A 462 35.30 20.22 -22.59
C GLY A 462 33.89 20.29 -22.02
N SER A 463 33.33 21.49 -21.88
CA SER A 463 31.91 21.69 -21.53
C SER A 463 30.97 21.22 -22.66
N SER A 464 29.73 20.88 -22.31
CA SER A 464 28.67 20.36 -23.17
C SER A 464 27.28 20.80 -22.65
N ASP A 465 26.21 20.41 -23.35
CA ASP A 465 24.83 20.71 -22.93
C ASP A 465 24.38 19.99 -21.65
N THR A 466 25.20 19.08 -21.12
CA THR A 466 24.93 18.30 -19.89
C THR A 466 26.04 18.36 -18.84
N SER A 467 27.17 19.00 -19.15
CA SER A 467 28.30 19.14 -18.22
C SER A 467 29.07 20.44 -18.50
N LEU A 468 29.17 21.34 -17.52
CA LEU A 468 29.91 22.59 -17.61
C LEU A 468 31.13 22.52 -16.69
N LEU A 469 32.32 22.69 -17.26
CA LEU A 469 33.57 22.77 -16.51
C LEU A 469 33.86 24.25 -16.22
N VAL A 470 33.98 24.64 -14.95
CA VAL A 470 34.18 26.05 -14.56
C VAL A 470 35.16 26.15 -13.40
N LYS A 471 35.82 27.31 -13.29
CA LYS A 471 36.67 27.63 -12.14
C LYS A 471 35.94 28.59 -11.20
N VAL A 472 35.94 28.32 -9.89
CA VAL A 472 35.34 29.19 -8.88
C VAL A 472 36.04 30.57 -8.92
N PRO A 473 35.30 31.69 -9.09
CA PRO A 473 35.94 33.00 -9.27
C PRO A 473 36.74 33.44 -8.04
N THR A 474 38.02 33.75 -8.21
CA THR A 474 38.90 34.25 -7.13
C THR A 474 38.57 35.67 -6.67
N ALA A 475 37.63 36.35 -7.35
CA ALA A 475 37.18 37.70 -7.02
C ALA A 475 35.96 37.72 -6.07
N LEU A 476 35.40 36.56 -5.72
CA LEU A 476 34.38 36.46 -4.69
C LEU A 476 34.97 36.90 -3.35
N VAL A 477 34.24 37.70 -2.58
CA VAL A 477 34.59 38.01 -1.19
C VAL A 477 33.80 37.06 -0.32
N VAL A 478 34.51 36.12 0.29
CA VAL A 478 33.95 35.06 1.14
C VAL A 478 34.73 34.99 2.44
N ASP A 479 34.06 34.57 3.50
CA ASP A 479 34.68 34.32 4.79
C ASP A 479 35.63 33.11 4.69
N PRO A 480 36.72 33.08 5.47
CA PRO A 480 37.66 31.95 5.48
C PRO A 480 36.98 30.61 5.76
N ASP A 481 36.00 30.61 6.66
CA ASP A 481 35.24 29.43 7.10
C ASP A 481 34.12 29.01 6.12
N GLY A 482 33.93 29.77 5.05
CA GLY A 482 32.97 29.51 3.98
C GLY A 482 31.76 30.43 4.01
N THR A 483 31.43 30.97 2.83
CA THR A 483 30.21 31.75 2.59
C THR A 483 29.28 30.99 1.65
N GLU A 484 27.97 31.01 1.91
CA GLU A 484 26.97 30.48 0.98
C GLU A 484 26.88 31.39 -0.25
N VAL A 485 27.21 30.85 -1.42
CA VAL A 485 27.21 31.55 -2.71
C VAL A 485 26.16 30.91 -3.61
N THR A 486 25.32 31.71 -4.26
CA THR A 486 24.38 31.20 -5.27
C THR A 486 25.11 30.96 -6.59
N LEU A 487 25.21 29.69 -6.99
CA LEU A 487 25.63 29.28 -8.33
C LEU A 487 24.40 29.22 -9.23
N ARG A 488 24.39 30.04 -10.28
CA ARG A 488 23.28 30.15 -11.22
C ARG A 488 23.74 29.85 -12.65
N VAL A 489 22.97 29.01 -13.35
CA VAL A 489 23.14 28.74 -14.78
C VAL A 489 21.90 29.24 -15.53
N VAL A 490 22.12 29.99 -16.61
CA VAL A 490 21.06 30.58 -17.44
C VAL A 490 21.30 30.21 -18.90
N ALA A 491 20.24 29.90 -19.62
CA ALA A 491 20.23 29.70 -21.07
C ALA A 491 18.88 30.13 -21.67
N ASP A 492 18.71 29.95 -22.98
CA ASP A 492 17.45 30.28 -23.66
C ASP A 492 16.30 29.37 -23.22
N THR A 493 16.62 28.14 -22.77
CA THR A 493 15.64 27.16 -22.25
C THR A 493 15.24 27.38 -20.79
N GLY A 494 15.91 28.26 -20.04
CA GLY A 494 15.57 28.56 -18.65
C GLY A 494 16.74 28.99 -17.77
N ALA A 495 16.53 28.98 -16.46
CA ALA A 495 17.57 29.24 -15.48
C ALA A 495 17.37 28.35 -14.25
N ASP A 496 18.47 27.99 -13.60
CA ASP A 496 18.46 27.23 -12.35
C ASP A 496 19.58 27.71 -11.42
N ASP A 497 19.29 27.66 -10.12
CA ASP A 497 20.09 28.23 -9.05
C ASP A 497 20.32 27.17 -7.97
N VAL A 498 21.58 26.96 -7.58
CA VAL A 498 21.98 26.02 -6.52
C VAL A 498 22.88 26.74 -5.52
N PRO A 499 22.61 26.69 -4.20
CA PRO A 499 23.51 27.23 -3.20
C PRO A 499 24.75 26.33 -3.06
N VAL A 500 25.93 26.94 -2.98
CA VAL A 500 27.21 26.25 -2.74
C VAL A 500 28.02 27.00 -1.68
N MET A 501 28.69 26.28 -0.79
CA MET A 501 29.61 26.90 0.18
C MET A 501 30.96 27.18 -0.48
N VAL A 502 31.51 28.39 -0.36
CA VAL A 502 32.80 28.78 -0.94
C VAL A 502 33.69 29.44 0.12
N GLY A 503 34.91 28.94 0.34
CA GLY A 503 35.89 29.48 1.30
C GLY A 503 37.26 29.79 0.69
N HIS A 504 38.22 30.20 1.53
CA HIS A 504 39.61 30.50 1.14
C HIS A 504 40.50 29.24 1.07
N VAL A 505 41.56 29.30 0.24
CA VAL A 505 42.68 28.34 0.30
C VAL A 505 43.57 28.72 1.50
N ASP A 506 43.11 28.51 2.73
CA ASP A 506 43.99 28.68 3.90
C ASP A 506 44.57 27.33 4.33
N GLN A 507 45.86 27.34 4.66
CA GLN A 507 46.64 26.17 5.03
C GLN A 507 45.91 25.40 6.13
N PRO A 508 45.69 24.07 5.97
CA PRO A 508 45.06 23.29 7.01
C PRO A 508 45.87 23.45 8.31
N VAL A 509 45.21 23.91 9.37
CA VAL A 509 45.76 23.86 10.72
C VAL A 509 46.23 22.43 10.94
N SER A 510 47.52 22.25 11.22
CA SER A 510 48.14 20.94 11.38
C SER A 510 48.51 20.73 12.84
N GLY A 511 48.40 19.50 13.33
CA GLY A 511 48.61 19.19 14.76
C GLY A 511 47.61 18.18 15.29
N ALA A 512 47.42 18.20 16.61
CA ALA A 512 46.46 17.33 17.30
C ALA A 512 45.74 18.09 18.42
N LEU A 513 44.54 17.64 18.74
CA LEU A 513 43.87 17.95 20.00
C LEU A 513 44.02 16.73 20.91
N HIS A 514 44.09 16.96 22.22
CA HIS A 514 44.09 15.91 23.22
C HIS A 514 42.99 16.18 24.25
N VAL A 515 41.93 15.40 24.23
CA VAL A 515 40.88 15.42 25.25
C VAL A 515 41.20 14.36 26.29
N SER A 516 41.26 14.77 27.56
CA SER A 516 41.60 13.86 28.66
C SER A 516 40.65 14.03 29.83
N TRP A 517 40.08 12.93 30.28
CA TRP A 517 39.27 12.90 31.49
C TRP A 517 40.12 13.11 32.74
N LEU A 518 39.66 13.99 33.63
CA LEU A 518 40.30 14.27 34.91
C LEU A 518 39.64 13.47 36.04
N ASP A 519 38.37 13.76 36.32
CA ASP A 519 37.61 13.11 37.39
C ASP A 519 36.08 13.23 37.21
N THR A 520 35.33 12.69 38.18
CA THR A 520 33.89 12.86 38.36
C THR A 520 33.58 12.91 39.86
N ASP A 521 32.53 13.64 40.24
CA ASP A 521 32.05 13.67 41.63
C ASP A 521 31.40 12.32 42.04
N SER A 522 30.95 11.49 41.09
CA SER A 522 30.51 10.11 41.33
C SER A 522 30.51 9.20 40.10
N LYS A 523 30.89 7.94 40.29
CA LYS A 523 30.87 6.89 39.23
C LYS A 523 29.57 6.09 39.19
N VAL A 524 28.81 6.11 40.29
CA VAL A 524 27.48 5.50 40.43
C VAL A 524 26.54 6.62 40.85
N VAL A 525 25.51 6.87 40.05
CA VAL A 525 24.56 7.97 40.26
C VAL A 525 23.13 7.46 40.29
N ASP A 526 22.29 8.09 41.09
CA ASP A 526 20.84 7.87 41.03
C ASP A 526 20.25 8.75 39.92
N LYS A 527 19.17 8.28 39.28
CA LYS A 527 18.46 9.08 38.27
C LYS A 527 17.88 10.32 38.95
N GLY A 528 18.14 11.50 38.38
CA GLY A 528 17.75 12.79 38.95
C GLY A 528 18.83 13.50 39.77
N ASP A 529 19.91 12.82 40.17
CA ASP A 529 21.02 13.46 40.87
C ASP A 529 21.83 14.36 39.94
N PRO A 530 22.43 15.46 40.43
CA PRO A 530 23.38 16.23 39.65
C PRO A 530 24.67 15.42 39.42
N LEU A 531 25.30 15.62 38.26
CA LEU A 531 26.56 14.98 37.90
C LEU A 531 27.50 15.99 37.26
N LEU A 532 28.78 15.95 37.63
CA LEU A 532 29.82 16.81 37.07
C LEU A 532 31.02 15.96 36.63
N LEU A 533 31.38 16.07 35.35
CA LEU A 533 32.51 15.37 34.74
C LEU A 533 33.57 16.41 34.34
N ARG A 534 34.82 16.24 34.78
CA ARG A 534 35.89 17.21 34.50
C ARG A 534 36.85 16.67 33.45
N TYR A 535 37.23 17.52 32.50
CA TYR A 535 38.11 17.23 31.38
C TYR A 535 39.20 18.31 31.23
N ALA A 536 40.33 17.93 30.65
CA ALA A 536 41.35 18.85 30.15
C ALA A 536 41.50 18.66 28.63
N VAL A 537 41.45 19.75 27.88
CA VAL A 537 41.70 19.77 26.44
C VAL A 537 42.99 20.52 26.18
N ARG A 538 43.95 19.84 25.55
CA ARG A 538 45.24 20.42 25.14
C ARG A 538 45.33 20.55 23.63
N SER A 539 45.63 21.75 23.16
CA SER A 539 45.91 22.04 21.75
C SER A 539 47.39 21.81 21.45
N VAL A 540 47.70 20.97 20.48
CA VAL A 540 49.04 20.80 19.89
C VAL A 540 48.99 21.25 18.42
N LEU A 541 48.18 22.27 18.15
CA LEU A 541 48.02 22.87 16.82
C LEU A 541 49.23 23.77 16.50
N ASP A 542 49.58 23.87 15.23
CA ASP A 542 50.70 24.68 14.74
C ASP A 542 50.41 26.19 14.65
N ALA A 543 49.13 26.56 14.73
CA ALA A 543 48.65 27.93 14.74
C ALA A 543 47.45 28.09 15.71
N PRO A 544 47.13 29.33 16.13
CA PRO A 544 45.90 29.60 16.88
C PRO A 544 44.68 29.17 16.08
N ALA A 545 43.75 28.45 16.71
CA ALA A 545 42.55 27.97 16.04
C ALA A 545 41.32 28.03 16.97
N GLU A 546 40.15 28.17 16.37
CA GLU A 546 38.87 28.04 17.07
C GLU A 546 38.56 26.55 17.28
N VAL A 547 38.48 26.14 18.55
CA VAL A 547 38.16 24.76 18.95
C VAL A 547 36.72 24.71 19.42
N ALA A 548 35.88 23.96 18.71
CA ALA A 548 34.51 23.68 19.11
C ALA A 548 34.46 22.48 20.06
N PHE A 549 33.56 22.52 21.04
CA PHE A 549 33.33 21.44 21.99
C PHE A 549 31.91 20.93 21.87
N GLU A 550 31.76 19.60 21.88
CA GLU A 550 30.45 18.95 21.80
C GLU A 550 30.37 17.81 22.81
N VAL A 551 29.21 17.66 23.46
CA VAL A 551 28.89 16.46 24.23
C VAL A 551 28.27 15.44 23.29
N VAL A 552 28.94 14.30 23.09
CA VAL A 552 28.48 13.23 22.19
C VAL A 552 27.95 12.06 23.00
N GLY A 553 26.76 11.56 22.67
CA GLY A 553 26.12 10.46 23.39
C GLY A 553 24.67 10.24 22.98
N ASN A 554 23.89 9.59 23.86
CA ASN A 554 22.44 9.47 23.67
C ASN A 554 21.81 10.89 23.61
N PRO A 555 20.92 11.20 22.64
CA PRO A 555 20.35 12.55 22.49
C PRO A 555 19.72 13.13 23.75
N VAL A 556 19.11 12.29 24.60
CA VAL A 556 18.51 12.72 25.87
C VAL A 556 19.57 13.08 26.91
N VAL A 557 20.72 12.38 26.89
CA VAL A 557 21.87 12.70 27.74
C VAL A 557 22.52 14.00 27.26
N VAL A 558 22.74 14.15 25.95
CA VAL A 558 23.33 15.36 25.36
C VAL A 558 22.48 16.59 25.66
N GLY A 559 21.16 16.50 25.48
CA GLY A 559 20.25 17.63 25.75
C GLY A 559 20.13 18.03 27.23
N ALA A 560 20.65 17.22 28.16
CA ALA A 560 20.65 17.51 29.59
C ALA A 560 22.00 18.00 30.12
N ALA A 561 23.02 18.06 29.26
CA ALA A 561 24.38 18.44 29.61
C ALA A 561 24.67 19.89 29.23
N THR A 562 25.44 20.59 30.06
CA THR A 562 26.02 21.91 29.76
C THR A 562 27.53 21.85 29.91
N ILE A 563 28.28 22.40 28.95
CA ILE A 563 29.74 22.52 29.03
C ILE A 563 30.05 23.83 29.76
N GLU A 564 30.87 23.75 30.81
CA GLU A 564 31.30 24.88 31.63
C GLU A 564 32.83 25.02 31.64
N ASP A 565 33.33 26.25 31.79
CA ASP A 565 34.74 26.55 32.02
C ASP A 565 35.16 26.26 33.49
N GLU A 566 36.44 26.47 33.82
CA GLU A 566 36.95 26.28 35.20
C GLU A 566 36.29 27.21 36.24
N ALA A 567 35.70 28.33 35.80
CA ALA A 567 34.96 29.26 36.65
C ALA A 567 33.46 28.90 36.77
N GLY A 568 32.99 27.86 36.06
CA GLY A 568 31.60 27.42 36.05
C GLY A 568 30.68 28.20 35.10
N ASN A 569 31.24 28.98 34.16
CA ASN A 569 30.46 29.68 33.15
C ASN A 569 30.20 28.76 31.95
N PRO A 570 29.01 28.79 31.32
CA PRO A 570 28.73 28.00 30.14
C PRO A 570 29.64 28.41 28.97
N VAL A 571 30.10 27.42 28.21
CA VAL A 571 30.90 27.60 26.99
C VAL A 571 30.00 27.51 25.77
N ASP A 572 29.50 28.67 25.33
CA ASP A 572 28.59 28.80 24.19
C ASP A 572 29.39 29.15 22.92
N GLY A 573 29.95 28.15 22.25
CA GLY A 573 30.64 28.28 20.96
C GLY A 573 32.14 27.94 20.98
N PRO A 574 32.84 28.13 19.84
CA PRO A 574 34.26 27.83 19.73
C PRO A 574 35.14 28.69 20.64
N VAL A 575 36.20 28.09 21.20
CA VAL A 575 37.20 28.79 22.01
C VAL A 575 38.50 28.87 21.24
N VAL A 576 39.06 30.07 21.10
CA VAL A 576 40.37 30.26 20.48
C VAL A 576 41.45 29.68 21.38
N MET A 577 42.11 28.62 20.94
CA MET A 577 43.25 28.00 21.63
C MET A 577 44.55 28.32 20.91
N GLN A 578 45.56 28.75 21.66
CA GLN A 578 46.93 28.91 21.20
C GLN A 578 47.64 27.53 21.10
N PRO A 579 48.70 27.41 20.29
CA PRO A 579 49.59 26.24 20.32
C PRO A 579 50.05 25.92 21.76
N ASP A 580 50.03 24.64 22.13
CA ASP A 580 50.36 24.11 23.46
C ASP A 580 49.47 24.59 24.63
N GLN A 581 48.38 25.31 24.36
CA GLN A 581 47.44 25.72 25.40
C GLN A 581 46.61 24.53 25.91
N GLU A 582 46.48 24.43 27.22
CA GLU A 582 45.54 23.52 27.89
C GLU A 582 44.43 24.34 28.55
N ILE A 583 43.17 23.92 28.37
CA ILE A 583 42.02 24.48 29.09
C ILE A 583 41.29 23.36 29.84
N ARG A 584 40.63 23.73 30.94
CA ARG A 584 39.83 22.82 31.75
C ARG A 584 38.36 23.09 31.55
N LEU A 585 37.62 22.03 31.26
CA LEU A 585 36.19 22.06 30.99
C LEU A 585 35.48 21.10 31.93
N ALA A 586 34.21 21.37 32.20
CA ALA A 586 33.34 20.48 32.92
C ALA A 586 32.04 20.23 32.15
N VAL A 587 31.59 18.98 32.07
CA VAL A 587 30.26 18.61 31.57
C VAL A 587 29.35 18.44 32.78
N ARG A 588 28.42 19.38 32.96
CA ARG A 588 27.47 19.40 34.07
C ARG A 588 26.11 18.87 33.62
N PHE A 589 25.53 18.00 34.43
CA PHE A 589 24.13 17.62 34.38
C PHE A 589 23.42 18.22 35.58
N GLY A 590 22.41 19.08 35.33
CA GLY A 590 21.55 19.61 36.40
C GLY A 590 20.77 18.49 37.10
N ALA A 591 20.36 17.48 36.33
CA ALA A 591 19.80 16.23 36.80
C ALA A 591 20.08 15.13 35.78
N VAL A 592 20.61 13.99 36.23
CA VAL A 592 20.84 12.81 35.37
C VAL A 592 19.50 12.32 34.80
N PRO A 593 19.31 12.23 33.47
CA PRO A 593 17.99 12.01 32.91
C PRO A 593 17.41 10.63 33.26
N SER A 594 16.10 10.58 33.51
CA SER A 594 15.39 9.36 33.92
C SER A 594 14.75 8.58 32.76
N ASP A 595 14.95 9.03 31.52
CA ASP A 595 14.29 8.50 30.33
C ASP A 595 14.57 7.00 30.13
N PRO A 596 13.56 6.18 29.80
CA PRO A 596 13.72 4.74 29.60
C PRO A 596 14.65 4.36 28.44
N SER A 597 14.89 5.27 27.47
CA SER A 597 15.80 5.03 26.34
C SER A 597 17.29 5.02 26.73
N ILE A 598 17.65 5.46 27.93
CA ILE A 598 19.05 5.61 28.40
C ILE A 598 19.61 4.28 28.94
N GLY A 599 18.86 3.18 28.85
CA GLY A 599 19.29 1.87 29.34
C GLY A 599 19.16 1.73 30.86
N GLY A 600 19.04 0.48 31.34
CA GLY A 600 18.78 0.20 32.76
C GLY A 600 20.00 0.29 33.67
N GLN A 601 21.22 0.23 33.12
CA GLN A 601 22.46 0.09 33.90
C GLN A 601 23.38 1.31 33.90
N GLY A 602 23.13 2.30 33.04
CA GLY A 602 24.01 3.46 32.89
C GLY A 602 24.01 4.00 31.47
N PHE A 603 24.84 5.02 31.20
CA PHE A 603 24.99 5.62 29.88
C PHE A 603 26.46 5.94 29.54
N LEU A 604 26.72 6.12 28.25
CA LEU A 604 28.00 6.62 27.74
C LEU A 604 27.86 8.11 27.42
N VAL A 605 28.89 8.88 27.76
CA VAL A 605 29.02 10.30 27.41
C VAL A 605 30.46 10.58 27.01
N SER A 606 30.64 11.30 25.90
CA SER A 606 31.94 11.76 25.42
C SER A 606 31.96 13.29 25.39
N LEU A 607 33.11 13.86 25.72
CA LEU A 607 33.42 15.25 25.34
C LEU A 607 34.31 15.20 24.10
N ALA A 608 33.85 15.77 23.01
CA ALA A 608 34.58 15.89 21.76
C ALA A 608 35.10 17.32 21.59
N ALA A 609 36.30 17.45 21.01
CA ALA A 609 36.89 18.72 20.62
C ALA A 609 37.30 18.68 19.14
N SER A 610 36.98 19.72 18.38
CA SER A 610 37.30 19.79 16.94
C SER A 610 37.80 21.17 16.50
N ALA A 611 38.81 21.20 15.64
CA ALA A 611 39.30 22.39 14.94
C ALA A 611 39.57 22.02 13.46
N GLY A 612 38.71 22.46 12.55
CA GLY A 612 38.76 22.02 11.15
C GLY A 612 38.59 20.50 11.03
N SER A 613 39.57 19.81 10.44
CA SER A 613 39.58 18.34 10.32
C SER A 613 40.24 17.60 11.49
N ILE A 614 40.76 18.31 12.50
CA ILE A 614 41.40 17.72 13.67
C ILE A 614 40.32 17.48 14.73
N TYR A 615 40.26 16.25 15.24
CA TYR A 615 39.23 15.77 16.15
C TYR A 615 39.84 14.84 17.20
N ASP A 616 39.42 14.98 18.46
CA ASP A 616 39.70 14.02 19.53
C ASP A 616 38.54 13.98 20.54
N ASP A 617 38.37 12.86 21.24
CA ASP A 617 37.30 12.68 22.22
C ASP A 617 37.66 11.72 23.37
N ASP A 618 36.99 11.87 24.52
CA ASP A 618 37.17 10.96 25.68
C ASP A 618 35.81 10.46 26.21
N ILE A 619 35.53 9.18 25.97
CA ILE A 619 34.28 8.50 26.29
C ILE A 619 34.31 7.91 27.71
N ARG A 620 33.26 8.19 28.49
CA ARG A 620 33.07 7.66 29.85
C ARG A 620 31.73 6.95 30.04
N ALA A 621 31.78 5.84 30.76
CA ALA A 621 30.60 5.08 31.18
C ALA A 621 30.20 5.47 32.60
N ILE A 622 28.95 5.89 32.78
CA ILE A 622 28.35 6.25 34.06
C ILE A 622 27.32 5.20 34.43
N GLN A 623 27.44 4.58 35.61
CA GLN A 623 26.53 3.53 36.05
C GLN A 623 25.38 4.07 36.90
N PHE A 624 24.19 3.52 36.72
CA PHE A 624 23.08 3.77 37.64
C PHE A 624 23.19 2.86 38.87
N ARG A 625 22.79 3.37 40.04
CA ARG A 625 22.62 2.52 41.22
C ARG A 625 21.56 1.45 40.93
N ALA A 626 21.88 0.19 41.20
CA ALA A 626 20.95 -0.91 40.97
C ALA A 626 19.68 -0.73 41.83
N PRO A 627 18.47 -0.86 41.24
CA PRO A 627 17.23 -0.77 42.00
C PRO A 627 17.15 -1.93 43.00
N ILE A 628 16.71 -1.62 44.22
CA ILE A 628 16.47 -2.63 45.27
C ILE A 628 15.20 -3.41 44.87
N THR A 629 15.33 -4.67 44.49
CA THR A 629 14.20 -5.55 44.13
C THR A 629 13.40 -5.95 45.39
N PRO A 630 12.08 -5.73 45.46
CA PRO A 630 11.26 -6.30 46.53
C PRO A 630 11.14 -7.83 46.37
N ASN A 631 11.18 -8.58 47.46
CA ASN A 631 11.00 -10.03 47.44
C ASN A 631 9.54 -10.40 47.13
N ALA A 632 9.34 -11.45 46.33
CA ALA A 632 8.01 -11.93 45.90
C ALA A 632 7.07 -12.29 47.08
N ASP A 633 7.61 -12.50 48.28
CA ASP A 633 6.85 -12.84 49.49
C ASP A 633 6.05 -11.66 50.08
N GLU A 634 6.26 -10.43 49.61
CA GLU A 634 5.57 -9.23 50.12
C GLU A 634 4.22 -8.91 49.44
N ILE A 635 3.87 -9.60 48.34
CA ILE A 635 2.64 -9.36 47.56
C ILE A 635 1.72 -10.59 47.66
N ARG A 636 0.57 -10.46 48.35
CA ARG A 636 -0.46 -11.51 48.41
C ARG A 636 -1.71 -11.11 47.63
N ILE A 637 -2.04 -11.86 46.58
CA ILE A 637 -3.28 -11.70 45.82
C ILE A 637 -4.32 -12.64 46.44
N GLU A 638 -5.32 -12.13 47.14
CA GLU A 638 -6.41 -12.89 47.76
C GLU A 638 -7.73 -12.64 47.01
N THR A 639 -8.46 -13.68 46.65
CA THR A 639 -9.78 -13.51 46.01
C THR A 639 -10.85 -13.53 47.09
N VAL A 640 -11.56 -12.41 47.24
CA VAL A 640 -12.36 -12.11 48.42
C VAL A 640 -13.85 -12.32 48.20
N GLY A 641 -14.37 -12.18 46.97
CA GLY A 641 -15.82 -12.28 46.72
C GLY A 641 -16.22 -12.77 45.34
N LEU A 642 -17.40 -13.38 45.27
CA LEU A 642 -18.11 -13.75 44.06
C LEU A 642 -19.53 -13.15 44.14
N ASP A 643 -19.78 -12.09 43.37
CA ASP A 643 -21.11 -11.48 43.28
C ASP A 643 -21.81 -12.01 42.03
N LEU A 644 -22.98 -12.63 42.22
CA LEU A 644 -23.79 -13.18 41.13
C LEU A 644 -24.98 -12.25 40.87
N ASN A 645 -25.23 -11.91 39.61
CA ASN A 645 -26.43 -11.15 39.26
C ASN A 645 -27.70 -11.97 39.58
N PRO A 646 -28.81 -11.33 39.99
CA PRO A 646 -30.07 -12.02 40.28
C PRO A 646 -30.47 -12.97 39.14
N GLY A 647 -30.74 -14.24 39.47
CA GLY A 647 -31.08 -15.28 38.50
C GLY A 647 -29.88 -16.05 37.92
N THR A 648 -28.64 -15.67 38.24
CA THR A 648 -27.44 -16.44 37.90
C THR A 648 -27.16 -17.49 38.97
N GLN A 649 -27.01 -18.76 38.58
CA GLN A 649 -26.41 -19.77 39.46
C GLN A 649 -24.89 -19.76 39.23
N GLY A 650 -24.13 -19.78 40.31
CA GLY A 650 -22.67 -19.85 40.24
C GLY A 650 -22.06 -20.36 41.53
N THR A 651 -20.95 -21.08 41.41
CA THR A 651 -20.22 -21.66 42.54
C THR A 651 -18.73 -21.44 42.36
N ARG A 652 -18.04 -21.07 43.45
CA ARG A 652 -16.57 -20.95 43.45
C ARG A 652 -15.93 -22.12 44.17
N ARG A 653 -14.95 -22.75 43.53
CA ARG A 653 -14.08 -23.79 44.10
C ARG A 653 -12.63 -23.40 43.88
N GLY A 654 -12.01 -22.77 44.88
CA GLY A 654 -10.63 -22.30 44.78
C GLY A 654 -10.49 -21.13 43.79
N SER A 655 -9.74 -21.34 42.71
CA SER A 655 -9.59 -20.41 41.58
C SER A 655 -10.55 -20.70 40.41
N THR A 656 -11.36 -21.75 40.52
CA THR A 656 -12.38 -22.11 39.53
C THR A 656 -13.73 -21.51 39.92
N ILE A 657 -14.40 -20.91 38.95
CA ILE A 657 -15.72 -20.28 39.07
C ILE A 657 -16.62 -20.93 38.05
N GLU A 658 -17.67 -21.59 38.52
CA GLU A 658 -18.68 -22.24 37.69
C GLU A 658 -19.89 -21.29 37.56
N VAL A 659 -20.42 -21.06 36.35
CA VAL A 659 -21.52 -20.11 36.09
C VAL A 659 -22.55 -20.68 35.13
N SER A 660 -23.84 -20.55 35.45
CA SER A 660 -24.93 -21.00 34.57
C SER A 660 -24.96 -20.22 33.26
N LYS A 661 -25.37 -20.88 32.17
CA LYS A 661 -25.52 -20.25 30.84
C LYS A 661 -26.38 -18.98 30.90
N GLY A 662 -25.89 -17.87 30.33
CA GLY A 662 -26.54 -16.56 30.39
C GLY A 662 -26.30 -15.79 31.69
N GLY A 663 -25.56 -16.35 32.62
CA GLY A 663 -25.22 -15.72 33.89
C GLY A 663 -24.16 -14.62 33.76
N VAL A 664 -24.25 -13.63 34.65
CA VAL A 664 -23.20 -12.63 34.86
C VAL A 664 -22.61 -12.85 36.24
N VAL A 665 -21.28 -12.96 36.30
CA VAL A 665 -20.53 -13.11 37.54
C VAL A 665 -19.52 -11.99 37.67
N THR A 666 -19.44 -11.37 38.84
CA THR A 666 -18.41 -10.38 39.19
C THR A 666 -17.45 -10.99 40.19
N VAL A 667 -16.17 -11.05 39.82
CA VAL A 667 -15.07 -11.54 40.66
C VAL A 667 -14.39 -10.36 41.32
N GLN A 668 -14.35 -10.36 42.66
CA GLN A 668 -13.62 -9.38 43.43
C GLN A 668 -12.32 -9.98 43.98
N THR A 669 -11.19 -9.41 43.58
CA THR A 669 -9.85 -9.78 44.03
C THR A 669 -9.23 -8.63 44.81
N THR A 670 -8.73 -8.92 46.00
CA THR A 670 -8.01 -7.99 46.86
C THR A 670 -6.52 -8.31 46.83
N VAL A 671 -5.69 -7.31 46.54
CA VAL A 671 -4.24 -7.41 46.63
C VAL A 671 -3.81 -6.76 47.93
N ARG A 672 -3.13 -7.53 48.80
CA ARG A 672 -2.55 -7.07 50.07
C ARG A 672 -1.04 -6.97 49.95
N PHE A 673 -0.48 -5.91 50.52
CA PHE A 673 0.96 -5.65 50.56
C PHE A 673 1.47 -5.73 51.99
N ALA A 674 2.64 -6.34 52.21
CA ALA A 674 3.26 -6.42 53.53
C ALA A 674 3.77 -5.05 54.04
N SER A 675 4.12 -4.16 53.10
CA SER A 675 4.69 -2.82 53.32
C SER A 675 4.19 -1.84 52.24
N PRO A 676 4.27 -0.51 52.43
CA PRO A 676 3.98 0.46 51.37
C PRO A 676 5.06 0.35 50.27
N LEU A 677 4.69 -0.09 49.06
CA LEU A 677 5.63 -0.47 47.99
C LEU A 677 5.76 0.57 46.86
N GLY A 678 5.21 1.78 47.03
CA GLY A 678 5.16 2.79 45.98
C GLY A 678 4.13 2.46 44.89
N PRO A 679 4.12 3.19 43.75
CA PRO A 679 3.10 3.01 42.72
C PRO A 679 3.21 1.64 42.05
N LEU A 680 2.09 0.92 42.00
CA LEU A 680 1.98 -0.41 41.38
C LEU A 680 0.95 -0.39 40.25
N SER A 681 1.22 -1.14 39.19
CA SER A 681 0.28 -1.41 38.10
C SER A 681 -0.42 -2.75 38.36
N VAL A 682 -1.76 -2.72 38.37
CA VAL A 682 -2.56 -3.94 38.37
C VAL A 682 -3.24 -4.08 37.01
N ARG A 683 -3.02 -5.23 36.36
CA ARG A 683 -3.58 -5.57 35.04
C ARG A 683 -4.38 -6.85 35.11
N VAL A 684 -5.46 -6.91 34.35
CA VAL A 684 -6.25 -8.13 34.17
C VAL A 684 -6.13 -8.55 32.72
N ASN A 685 -5.56 -9.73 32.49
CA ASN A 685 -5.30 -10.23 31.14
C ASN A 685 -6.13 -11.50 30.88
N PRO A 686 -6.79 -11.63 29.71
CA PRO A 686 -7.33 -12.92 29.29
C PRO A 686 -6.18 -13.89 29.03
N VAL A 687 -6.26 -15.10 29.60
CA VAL A 687 -5.28 -16.17 29.38
C VAL A 687 -5.75 -17.07 28.22
N SER A 688 -7.06 -17.25 28.06
CA SER A 688 -7.65 -17.86 26.87
C SER A 688 -8.88 -17.06 26.40
N ALA A 689 -8.87 -16.63 25.14
CA ALA A 689 -10.02 -15.97 24.53
C ALA A 689 -10.97 -17.05 23.99
N VAL A 690 -12.07 -17.30 24.70
CA VAL A 690 -13.17 -18.14 24.20
C VAL A 690 -14.31 -17.22 23.79
N ALA A 691 -14.76 -17.30 22.54
CA ALA A 691 -15.70 -16.39 21.89
C ALA A 691 -17.05 -16.15 22.61
N ARG A 692 -17.33 -16.90 23.70
CA ARG A 692 -18.60 -16.85 24.45
C ARG A 692 -18.51 -16.20 25.82
N TRP A 693 -17.31 -15.95 26.34
CA TRP A 693 -17.11 -15.20 27.58
C TRP A 693 -16.78 -13.76 27.25
N GLN A 694 -17.73 -12.85 27.47
CA GLN A 694 -17.48 -11.41 27.35
C GLN A 694 -17.11 -10.86 28.73
N ALA A 695 -15.87 -10.42 28.89
CA ALA A 695 -15.46 -9.70 30.08
C ALA A 695 -15.90 -8.23 29.94
N ALA A 696 -16.67 -7.74 30.91
CA ALA A 696 -17.04 -6.33 31.05
C ALA A 696 -16.46 -5.83 32.37
N LEU A 697 -15.52 -4.89 32.29
CA LEU A 697 -14.90 -4.29 33.48
C LEU A 697 -15.71 -3.07 33.90
N SER A 698 -16.04 -2.97 35.18
CA SER A 698 -16.77 -1.83 35.74
C SER A 698 -15.86 -0.78 36.42
N SER A 699 -14.54 -0.97 36.45
CA SER A 699 -13.52 0.03 36.90
C SER A 699 -12.09 -0.41 36.47
N PRO A 700 -11.08 0.50 36.33
CA PRO A 700 -10.18 0.51 35.17
C PRO A 700 -9.11 -0.59 35.08
N LEU A 701 -8.88 -1.01 33.84
CA LEU A 701 -7.97 -2.06 33.33
C LEU A 701 -6.47 -1.82 33.60
N ASN A 702 -6.11 -0.60 34.02
CA ASN A 702 -4.77 -0.14 34.35
C ASN A 702 -4.87 0.88 35.50
N GLY A 703 -5.21 0.40 36.70
CA GLY A 703 -5.20 1.23 37.89
C GLY A 703 -3.78 1.36 38.44
N ARG A 704 -3.32 2.60 38.64
CA ARG A 704 -2.17 2.89 39.50
C ARG A 704 -2.69 2.88 40.94
N VAL A 705 -2.19 1.96 41.76
CA VAL A 705 -2.42 2.02 43.20
C VAL A 705 -1.34 2.94 43.75
N ASP A 706 -1.73 4.09 44.29
CA ASP A 706 -0.78 5.01 44.90
C ASP A 706 -0.25 4.47 46.24
N GLY A 707 1.03 4.75 46.49
CA GLY A 707 1.93 3.93 47.31
C GLY A 707 1.66 3.83 48.81
N ASP A 708 0.61 4.46 49.33
CA ASP A 708 0.26 4.44 50.76
C ASP A 708 -0.82 3.39 51.10
N ALA A 709 -1.42 2.76 50.09
CA ALA A 709 -2.44 1.74 50.31
C ALA A 709 -1.82 0.36 50.59
N THR A 710 -2.11 -0.21 51.77
CA THR A 710 -1.77 -1.60 52.12
C THR A 710 -2.71 -2.63 51.48
N GLU A 711 -3.79 -2.17 50.84
CA GLU A 711 -4.82 -3.00 50.23
C GLU A 711 -5.40 -2.33 48.98
N ALA A 712 -5.53 -3.08 47.88
CA ALA A 712 -6.19 -2.64 46.65
C ALA A 712 -7.24 -3.67 46.20
N THR A 713 -8.42 -3.20 45.79
CA THR A 713 -9.51 -4.09 45.33
C THR A 713 -9.75 -3.94 43.84
N VAL A 714 -9.77 -5.06 43.12
CA VAL A 714 -10.06 -5.13 41.67
C VAL A 714 -11.32 -5.96 41.46
N ARG A 715 -12.26 -5.44 40.64
CA ARG A 715 -13.52 -6.10 40.28
C ARG A 715 -13.59 -6.35 38.78
N VAL A 716 -13.90 -7.58 38.39
CA VAL A 716 -14.01 -7.99 36.98
C VAL A 716 -15.32 -8.74 36.77
N SER A 717 -16.15 -8.28 35.84
CA SER A 717 -17.42 -8.95 35.52
C SER A 717 -17.31 -9.76 34.23
N PHE A 718 -17.91 -10.94 34.20
CA PHE A 718 -17.93 -11.86 33.07
C PHE A 718 -19.37 -12.24 32.73
N LEU A 719 -19.71 -12.18 31.45
CA LEU A 719 -21.00 -12.61 30.88
C LEU A 719 -20.77 -13.86 30.02
N LEU A 720 -21.54 -14.92 30.29
CA LEU A 720 -21.55 -16.14 29.47
C LEU A 720 -22.69 -16.10 28.43
N ASN A 721 -22.36 -15.90 27.15
CA ASN A 721 -23.34 -15.74 26.06
C ASN A 721 -24.14 -17.02 25.74
N GLN A 722 -25.41 -16.85 25.38
CA GLN A 722 -26.43 -17.90 25.21
C GLN A 722 -26.35 -18.74 23.91
N GLY A 723 -25.26 -18.69 23.13
CA GLY A 723 -25.18 -19.35 21.81
C GLY A 723 -25.34 -20.90 21.82
N PRO A 724 -25.74 -21.52 20.69
CA PRO A 724 -25.80 -22.98 20.54
C PRO A 724 -24.39 -23.59 20.38
N GLY A 725 -24.03 -24.58 21.20
CA GLY A 725 -22.75 -25.33 21.15
C GLY A 725 -22.13 -25.57 22.52
N ASN A 726 -21.14 -26.46 22.62
CA ASN A 726 -20.40 -26.73 23.86
C ASN A 726 -19.68 -25.46 24.32
N VAL A 727 -19.86 -25.08 25.59
CA VAL A 727 -19.14 -23.94 26.18
C VAL A 727 -17.82 -24.46 26.74
N GLU A 728 -16.71 -23.87 26.32
CA GLU A 728 -15.37 -24.22 26.82
C GLU A 728 -15.01 -23.39 28.06
N THR A 729 -14.11 -23.93 28.90
CA THR A 729 -13.54 -23.23 30.05
C THR A 729 -12.66 -22.07 29.58
N ALA A 730 -12.90 -20.87 30.12
CA ALA A 730 -12.05 -19.70 29.88
C ALA A 730 -11.11 -19.45 31.08
N ALA A 731 -10.02 -18.73 30.87
CA ALA A 731 -9.07 -18.36 31.93
C ALA A 731 -8.69 -16.88 31.84
N PHE A 732 -8.45 -16.25 32.99
CA PHE A 732 -7.90 -14.90 33.08
C PHE A 732 -6.87 -14.79 34.22
N SER A 733 -5.91 -13.88 34.09
CA SER A 733 -4.91 -13.59 35.12
C SER A 733 -5.10 -12.19 35.70
N VAL A 734 -4.84 -12.05 37.00
CA VAL A 734 -4.62 -10.76 37.66
C VAL A 734 -3.13 -10.64 37.91
N ASP A 735 -2.53 -9.59 37.36
CA ASP A 735 -1.11 -9.33 37.35
C ASP A 735 -0.80 -8.05 38.11
N VAL A 736 0.08 -8.13 39.08
CA VAL A 736 0.54 -6.98 39.88
C VAL A 736 2.02 -6.79 39.58
N ALA A 737 2.38 -5.60 39.11
CA ALA A 737 3.75 -5.30 38.72
C ALA A 737 4.15 -3.87 39.08
N ARG A 738 5.41 -3.69 39.51
CA ARG A 738 6.01 -2.34 39.67
C ARG A 738 6.61 -1.85 38.36
N ASP A 739 7.24 -2.76 37.63
CA ASP A 739 7.87 -2.56 36.33
C ASP A 739 7.73 -3.82 35.46
N ALA A 740 8.27 -3.79 34.25
CA ALA A 740 8.21 -4.93 33.32
C ALA A 740 8.92 -6.19 33.84
N SER A 741 9.82 -6.07 34.83
CA SER A 741 10.65 -7.18 35.33
C SER A 741 10.16 -7.81 36.64
N THR A 742 9.24 -7.17 37.36
CA THR A 742 8.68 -7.68 38.63
C THR A 742 7.18 -7.89 38.52
N ARG A 743 6.75 -9.13 38.24
CA ARG A 743 5.34 -9.48 38.04
C ARG A 743 4.93 -10.65 38.93
N THR A 744 3.91 -10.43 39.76
CA THR A 744 3.21 -11.50 40.49
C THR A 744 1.84 -11.72 39.83
N SER A 745 1.57 -12.96 39.43
CA SER A 745 0.38 -13.33 38.67
C SER A 745 -0.47 -14.37 39.40
N ARG A 746 -1.80 -14.22 39.36
CA ARG A 746 -2.74 -15.24 39.80
C ARG A 746 -3.79 -15.53 38.72
N ILE A 747 -3.94 -16.81 38.36
CA ILE A 747 -4.85 -17.27 37.30
C ILE A 747 -6.17 -17.78 37.89
N PHE A 748 -7.27 -17.45 37.22
CA PHE A 748 -8.64 -17.89 37.52
C PHE A 748 -9.23 -18.62 36.32
N LEU A 749 -10.03 -19.66 36.60
CA LEU A 749 -10.73 -20.46 35.60
C LEU A 749 -12.23 -20.19 35.68
N LEU A 750 -12.87 -20.02 34.52
CA LEU A 750 -14.30 -19.81 34.33
C LEU A 750 -14.87 -21.00 33.58
N THR A 751 -15.71 -21.79 34.25
CA THR A 751 -16.29 -23.02 33.70
C THR A 751 -17.82 -22.86 33.62
N PRO A 752 -18.49 -23.32 32.55
CA PRO A 752 -19.95 -23.39 32.57
C PRO A 752 -20.45 -24.40 33.62
N LEU A 753 -21.54 -24.06 34.31
CA LEU A 753 -22.29 -24.96 35.20
C LEU A 753 -23.01 -26.07 34.43
#